data_AF-R7U797-F1
#
_entry.id   AF-R7U797-F1
#
_cell.length_a   1.000
_cell.length_b   1.000
_cell.length_c   1.000
_cell.angle_alpha   90.00
_cell.angle_beta   90.00
_cell.angle_gamma   90.00
#
_symmetry.space_group_name_H-M   'P 1'
#
loop_
_entity.id
_entity.type
_entity.pdbx_description
1 polymer ?
#
loop_
_entity_poly.entity_id
_entity_poly.type
_entity_poly.pdbx_seq_one_letter_code
_entity_poly.pdbx_strand_id
1 'polypeptide(L)'
;MSSKTHHFCWDYVKKNPEVYSLHIRSDITFRFATTHVVSRLANHGDQAKEAEFKVTLPKAAFISNFTMEIDDEVLVGDVKEKSVAKKAYTKAKNRGQSAGKVSQQVRDSNSFRVVVNVAARSKIDFNLTYEELLHRRFGIYEHVIDIDPGQVVRDLRVDVKINLKTIFIDNHLAVVDRVSSTEAHVIYHPSVEDQLEASDVGIQGQFVVQYDVKRDLDAGEIQVVDGYFVHFFAPTGLDPVNKNVLFILDVSGSMAGAKISQTKDAMKKILSDLRSGDMFNIITFSTSLKFWHGEGLLPANEQNKRKAKEFIKGMKAEGGTNINDALLRGVDFLSQQESLDPNSERTSMLMFLTDGEPTAGITSTSRIMANLRASNGNRFTLFSLGFGTDVDFTFLQKVSLQNRGLARKIYTGADADLQLEGFYSEVSTPVMSDIKIRYLEDSVSPDSVTTTDFSAFFRGSEIVVAGKLTDRLSNLNLKVSGGSARGYMSLDMSVKVPKVERESTRTAFSNFTEKLWAYMTIKKLDKSLNSSSFLDFQYNFVTPLTSMVIVKPDEPTVNSGELLDKEAPRDQPSRSVDNDPHFIVRVDGLKNSVCYDINGVPGTIFQLLQDRKNGIAVNGKITGKPPTRGQRPRTYLGVVSVVVDAHVLVVTPYNFTYNSRTYSWKNSGSIDDTGIVIRLENKKYVEVTIKENTTFRILRHLVRGNNRNRVDFLGFYIHDGSGLSEWTHGLIGQFLHQQGGVVDGGRGSESGTRLAFFGPHSAHRTVDAHLGSRRNMEDLSQVPCWHVRNNGRGLIKGKPQDYVVSRLDQKSSSLRHIKYARQLFVRR
;
A
#
# COMPACT_ATOMS: atom_id res chain seq x y z
N MET A 1 -1.55 59.77 10.72
CA MET A 1 -2.23 59.10 11.85
C MET A 1 -3.67 58.80 11.47
N SER A 2 -3.94 57.58 11.01
CA SER A 2 -5.29 57.00 10.97
C SER A 2 -5.09 55.50 11.05
N SER A 3 -5.19 54.98 12.27
CA SER A 3 -5.17 53.56 12.61
C SER A 3 -6.34 52.87 11.89
N LYS A 4 -6.07 52.25 10.73
CA LYS A 4 -6.93 51.20 10.19
C LYS A 4 -6.44 49.89 10.79
N THR A 5 -6.87 49.63 12.01
CA THR A 5 -6.82 48.30 12.61
C THR A 5 -7.76 47.42 11.80
N HIS A 6 -7.21 46.53 10.96
CA HIS A 6 -7.97 45.49 10.31
C HIS A 6 -8.59 44.61 11.40
N HIS A 7 -9.86 44.87 11.73
CA HIS A 7 -10.70 43.90 12.42
C HIS A 7 -10.79 42.67 11.51
N PHE A 8 -9.92 41.70 11.75
CA PHE A 8 -10.12 40.32 11.31
C PHE A 8 -11.57 39.97 11.70
N CYS A 9 -12.42 39.74 10.71
CA CYS A 9 -13.86 39.70 10.91
C CYS A 9 -14.23 38.48 11.77
N TRP A 10 -14.26 38.66 13.09
CA TRP A 10 -14.58 37.65 14.10
C TRP A 10 -15.93 36.95 13.86
N ASP A 11 -16.79 37.52 13.01
CA ASP A 11 -18.10 36.95 12.67
C ASP A 11 -18.04 35.83 11.62
N TYR A 12 -16.96 35.72 10.82
CA TYR A 12 -16.76 34.59 9.89
C TYR A 12 -16.25 33.34 10.63
N VAL A 13 -15.34 33.54 11.58
CA VAL A 13 -14.78 32.49 12.48
C VAL A 13 -15.86 31.87 13.39
N LYS A 14 -16.96 32.58 13.67
CA LYS A 14 -18.11 32.03 14.41
C LYS A 14 -18.99 31.09 13.57
N LYS A 15 -18.89 31.13 12.23
CA LYS A 15 -19.80 30.39 11.35
C LYS A 15 -19.26 29.08 10.80
N ASN A 16 -17.96 28.82 10.75
CA ASN A 16 -17.39 27.54 10.30
C ASN A 16 -16.19 27.15 11.18
N PRO A 17 -15.84 25.86 11.28
CA PRO A 17 -14.62 25.43 11.95
C PRO A 17 -13.36 26.13 11.38
N GLU A 18 -12.54 26.69 12.26
CA GLU A 18 -11.31 27.42 11.93
C GLU A 18 -10.12 26.45 11.87
N VAL A 19 -9.35 26.47 10.78
CA VAL A 19 -8.01 25.84 10.70
C VAL A 19 -7.01 26.82 11.29
N TYR A 20 -6.63 26.61 12.55
CA TYR A 20 -5.72 27.54 13.23
C TYR A 20 -4.25 27.14 13.06
N SER A 21 -3.95 25.90 12.68
CA SER A 21 -2.59 25.40 12.43
C SER A 21 -2.58 24.35 11.32
N LEU A 22 -1.66 24.50 10.37
CA LEU A 22 -1.38 23.55 9.30
C LEU A 22 0.13 23.40 9.15
N HIS A 23 0.67 22.27 9.60
CA HIS A 23 2.09 21.96 9.52
C HIS A 23 2.30 20.79 8.55
N ILE A 24 3.11 21.02 7.52
CA ILE A 24 3.51 20.01 6.55
C ILE A 24 5.01 19.82 6.69
N ARG A 25 5.43 18.63 7.11
CA ARG A 25 6.84 18.28 7.21
C ARG A 25 7.15 17.15 6.24
N SER A 26 8.16 17.32 5.40
CA SER A 26 8.62 16.28 4.49
C SER A 26 10.09 15.95 4.73
N ASP A 27 10.38 14.69 5.03
CA ASP A 27 11.75 14.20 5.19
C ASP A 27 12.12 13.38 3.94
N ILE A 28 13.03 13.93 3.12
CA ILE A 28 13.54 13.32 1.89
C ILE A 28 14.87 12.63 2.18
N THR A 29 14.91 11.30 2.03
CA THR A 29 16.16 10.55 2.06
C THR A 29 16.19 9.50 0.96
N PHE A 30 17.33 9.33 0.29
CA PHE A 30 17.50 8.43 -0.86
C PHE A 30 16.37 8.54 -1.90
N ARG A 31 15.99 9.78 -2.26
CA ARG A 31 14.93 10.11 -3.24
C ARG A 31 13.54 9.66 -2.81
N PHE A 32 13.37 9.29 -1.55
CA PHE A 32 12.07 8.94 -0.99
C PHE A 32 11.63 10.01 -0.01
N ALA A 33 10.46 10.57 -0.27
CA ALA A 33 9.86 11.59 0.57
C ALA A 33 8.83 10.94 1.49
N THR A 34 8.98 11.16 2.80
CA THR A 34 7.94 10.87 3.79
C THR A 34 7.35 12.19 4.25
N THR A 35 6.08 12.44 3.92
CA THR A 35 5.40 13.70 4.24
C THR A 35 4.33 13.49 5.31
N HIS A 36 4.43 14.28 6.36
CA HIS A 36 3.51 14.37 7.49
C HIS A 36 2.72 15.67 7.39
N VAL A 37 1.40 15.57 7.30
CA VAL A 37 0.48 16.70 7.30
C VAL A 37 -0.31 16.69 8.60
N VAL A 38 -0.15 17.74 9.41
CA VAL A 38 -0.86 17.95 10.67
C VAL A 38 -1.75 19.18 10.51
N SER A 39 -3.06 18.98 10.57
CA SER A 39 -4.04 20.07 10.48
C SER A 39 -4.88 20.11 11.75
N ARG A 40 -4.89 21.24 12.46
CA ARG A 40 -5.66 21.43 13.68
C ARG A 40 -6.80 22.40 13.44
N LEU A 41 -8.01 21.97 13.79
CA LEU A 41 -9.23 22.76 13.65
C LEU A 41 -9.94 22.97 14.98
N ALA A 42 -10.63 24.10 15.10
CA ALA A 42 -11.47 24.44 16.24
C ALA A 42 -12.85 24.90 15.78
N ASN A 43 -13.91 24.32 16.37
CA ASN A 43 -15.27 24.84 16.20
C ASN A 43 -15.58 25.81 17.34
N HIS A 44 -15.50 27.11 17.07
CA HIS A 44 -15.81 28.14 18.06
C HIS A 44 -17.31 28.42 18.23
N GLY A 45 -18.16 27.81 17.40
CA GLY A 45 -19.60 27.99 17.45
C GLY A 45 -20.25 27.24 18.62
N ASP A 46 -21.49 27.62 18.91
CA ASP A 46 -22.33 26.99 19.94
C ASP A 46 -23.12 25.79 19.42
N GLN A 47 -22.90 25.40 18.16
CA GLN A 47 -23.51 24.24 17.51
C GLN A 47 -22.44 23.37 16.85
N ALA A 48 -22.72 22.06 16.75
CA ALA A 48 -21.88 21.14 16.00
C ALA A 48 -21.88 21.50 14.51
N LYS A 49 -20.72 21.40 13.85
CA LYS A 49 -20.54 21.72 12.43
C LYS A 49 -19.64 20.71 11.74
N GLU A 50 -19.91 20.49 10.46
CA GLU A 50 -19.03 19.69 9.62
C GLU A 50 -17.70 20.43 9.40
N ALA A 51 -16.61 19.72 9.68
CA ALA A 51 -15.25 20.09 9.31
C ALA A 51 -14.76 19.18 8.18
N GLU A 52 -13.97 19.75 7.29
CA GLU A 52 -13.36 19.03 6.18
C GLU A 52 -11.84 19.08 6.29
N PHE A 53 -11.20 17.92 6.21
CA PHE A 53 -9.77 17.78 6.00
C PHE A 53 -9.53 17.27 4.58
N LYS A 54 -8.80 18.04 3.78
CA LYS A 54 -8.54 17.75 2.37
C LYS A 54 -7.05 17.97 2.09
N VAL A 55 -6.42 16.98 1.46
CA VAL A 55 -5.03 17.04 1.00
C VAL A 55 -4.98 16.48 -0.42
N THR A 56 -4.34 17.18 -1.34
CA THR A 56 -4.04 16.64 -2.67
C THR A 56 -2.67 15.98 -2.59
N LEU A 57 -2.58 14.69 -2.95
CA LEU A 57 -1.35 13.92 -2.92
C LEU A 57 -0.71 13.90 -4.31
N PRO A 58 0.62 13.78 -4.40
CA PRO A 58 1.29 13.45 -5.66
C PRO A 58 0.79 12.14 -6.26
N LYS A 59 0.80 12.02 -7.60
CA LYS A 59 0.32 10.82 -8.31
C LYS A 59 1.02 9.53 -7.89
N ALA A 60 2.31 9.62 -7.54
CA ALA A 60 3.12 8.49 -7.11
C ALA A 60 3.00 8.20 -5.61
N ALA A 61 2.43 9.11 -4.83
CA ALA A 61 2.34 8.94 -3.38
C ALA A 61 1.32 7.88 -2.98
N PHE A 62 1.58 7.22 -1.86
CA PHE A 62 0.64 6.35 -1.19
C PHE A 62 0.52 6.76 0.28
N ILE A 63 -0.65 6.55 0.86
CA ILE A 63 -0.91 6.85 2.27
C ILE A 63 -0.39 5.67 3.09
N SER A 64 0.43 5.95 4.11
CA SER A 64 0.96 4.93 5.03
C SER A 64 0.31 4.99 6.41
N ASN A 65 -0.21 6.15 6.82
CA ASN A 65 -0.95 6.32 8.07
C ASN A 65 -1.94 7.49 7.99
N PHE A 66 -3.05 7.38 8.69
CA PHE A 66 -3.91 8.51 9.00
C PHE A 66 -4.52 8.33 10.38
N THR A 67 -4.42 9.35 11.22
CA THR A 67 -5.10 9.39 12.52
C THR A 67 -5.85 10.70 12.67
N MET A 68 -6.90 10.65 13.48
CA MET A 68 -7.74 11.78 13.81
C MET A 68 -7.99 11.76 15.31
N GLU A 69 -7.74 12.87 15.98
CA GLU A 69 -7.90 13.01 17.42
C GLU A 69 -9.04 13.98 17.71
N ILE A 70 -10.08 13.50 18.39
CA ILE A 70 -11.28 14.27 18.77
C ILE A 70 -11.50 14.05 20.26
N ASP A 71 -11.58 15.12 21.04
CA ASP A 71 -11.86 15.07 22.49
C ASP A 71 -10.96 14.05 23.24
N ASP A 72 -9.65 14.06 22.95
CA ASP A 72 -8.61 13.15 23.48
C ASP A 72 -8.74 11.65 23.08
N GLU A 73 -9.64 11.31 22.14
CA GLU A 73 -9.72 9.99 21.54
C GLU A 73 -8.99 9.93 20.18
N VAL A 74 -8.03 9.01 20.04
CA VAL A 74 -7.30 8.78 18.78
C VAL A 74 -8.00 7.70 17.95
N LEU A 75 -8.52 8.09 16.80
CA LEU A 75 -9.08 7.20 15.78
C LEU A 75 -8.04 6.94 14.68
N VAL A 76 -7.73 5.67 14.44
CA VAL A 76 -6.73 5.25 13.43
C VAL A 76 -7.43 4.71 12.18
N GLY A 77 -6.95 5.12 11.01
CA GLY A 77 -7.41 4.64 9.71
C GLY A 77 -7.07 3.19 9.45
N ASP A 78 -8.08 2.41 9.05
CA ASP A 78 -7.93 0.99 8.73
C ASP A 78 -8.03 0.79 7.21
N VAL A 79 -7.00 0.19 6.60
CA VAL A 79 -6.95 -0.07 5.14
C VAL A 79 -7.70 -1.35 4.83
N LYS A 80 -8.76 -1.22 4.02
CA LYS A 80 -9.61 -2.33 3.60
C LYS A 80 -9.69 -2.39 2.09
N GLU A 81 -10.17 -3.51 1.57
CA GLU A 81 -10.59 -3.58 0.18
C GLU A 81 -11.61 -2.46 -0.11
N LYS A 82 -11.50 -1.80 -1.26
CA LYS A 82 -12.31 -0.62 -1.62
C LYS A 82 -13.82 -0.84 -1.48
N SER A 83 -14.29 -2.03 -1.84
CA SER A 83 -15.71 -2.41 -1.73
C SER A 83 -16.17 -2.51 -0.26
N VAL A 84 -15.31 -2.99 0.64
CA VAL A 84 -15.56 -3.15 2.07
C VAL A 84 -15.50 -1.81 2.78
N ALA A 85 -14.50 -0.98 2.48
CA ALA A 85 -14.38 0.39 3.01
C ALA A 85 -15.60 1.24 2.67
N LYS A 86 -16.07 1.19 1.40
CA LYS A 86 -17.28 1.89 0.96
C LYS A 86 -18.52 1.50 1.76
N LYS A 87 -18.71 0.20 2.03
CA LYS A 87 -19.83 -0.30 2.84
C LYS A 87 -19.73 0.17 4.30
N ALA A 88 -18.54 0.13 4.88
CA ALA A 88 -18.29 0.58 6.25
C ALA A 88 -18.60 2.09 6.41
N TYR A 89 -18.12 2.91 5.49
CA TYR A 89 -18.41 4.34 5.47
C TYR A 89 -19.91 4.64 5.33
N THR A 90 -20.58 4.06 4.33
CA THR A 90 -22.02 4.32 4.11
C THR A 90 -22.83 3.92 5.33
N LYS A 91 -22.47 2.82 6.00
CA LYS A 91 -23.12 2.38 7.24
C LYS A 91 -22.92 3.37 8.38
N ALA A 92 -21.71 3.91 8.57
CA ALA A 92 -21.42 4.89 9.60
C ALA A 92 -22.12 6.25 9.33
N LYS A 93 -22.07 6.72 8.08
CA LYS A 93 -22.80 7.92 7.63
C LYS A 93 -24.30 7.80 7.89
N ASN A 94 -24.92 6.67 7.54
CA ASN A 94 -26.35 6.44 7.77
C ASN A 94 -26.72 6.37 9.26
N ARG A 95 -25.75 6.19 10.15
CA ARG A 95 -25.93 6.18 11.62
C ARG A 95 -25.63 7.53 12.26
N GLY A 96 -25.30 8.56 11.48
CA GLY A 96 -24.91 9.88 12.00
C GLY A 96 -23.55 9.88 12.72
N GLN A 97 -22.74 8.82 12.55
CA GLN A 97 -21.40 8.73 13.16
C GLN A 97 -20.39 9.54 12.35
N SER A 98 -19.39 10.12 13.03
CA SER A 98 -18.21 10.68 12.38
C SER A 98 -17.47 9.58 11.62
N ALA A 99 -17.40 9.73 10.30
CA ALA A 99 -16.81 8.73 9.41
C ALA A 99 -16.03 9.41 8.29
N GLY A 100 -14.77 9.00 8.11
CA GLY A 100 -13.94 9.44 7.00
C GLY A 100 -14.08 8.50 5.80
N LYS A 101 -14.27 9.06 4.60
CA LYS A 101 -14.20 8.29 3.34
C LYS A 101 -13.04 8.77 2.49
N VAL A 102 -12.07 7.90 2.29
CA VAL A 102 -11.13 8.09 1.19
C VAL A 102 -11.86 7.83 -0.13
N SER A 103 -11.97 8.86 -0.97
CA SER A 103 -12.44 8.72 -2.34
C SER A 103 -11.43 9.30 -3.30
N GLN A 104 -10.75 8.44 -4.07
CA GLN A 104 -10.21 8.85 -5.36
C GLN A 104 -11.40 9.22 -6.26
N GLN A 105 -11.62 10.50 -6.52
CA GLN A 105 -12.54 10.94 -7.58
C GLN A 105 -11.91 10.67 -8.95
N VAL A 106 -12.79 10.55 -9.96
CA VAL A 106 -12.52 10.04 -11.33
C VAL A 106 -11.73 11.04 -12.22
N ARG A 107 -11.13 12.08 -11.66
CA ARG A 107 -10.36 13.06 -12.44
C ARG A 107 -8.98 13.26 -11.83
N ASP A 108 -8.10 12.30 -12.05
CA ASP A 108 -6.64 12.45 -11.86
C ASP A 108 -6.13 12.97 -10.48
N SER A 109 -6.98 13.25 -9.49
CA SER A 109 -6.58 13.77 -8.19
C SER A 109 -6.40 12.62 -7.23
N ASN A 110 -5.19 12.39 -6.76
CA ASN A 110 -4.95 11.64 -5.53
C ASN A 110 -5.39 12.50 -4.33
N SER A 111 -6.66 12.91 -4.28
CA SER A 111 -7.19 13.72 -3.19
C SER A 111 -7.60 12.82 -2.01
N PHE A 112 -7.02 13.10 -0.85
CA PHE A 112 -7.43 12.57 0.43
C PHE A 112 -8.44 13.54 1.05
N ARG A 113 -9.63 13.04 1.39
CA ARG A 113 -10.71 13.86 1.94
C ARG A 113 -11.37 13.15 3.12
N VAL A 114 -11.58 13.86 4.21
CA VAL A 114 -12.30 13.39 5.39
C VAL A 114 -13.25 14.49 5.84
N VAL A 115 -14.53 14.14 6.02
CA VAL A 115 -15.57 15.06 6.49
C VAL A 115 -16.13 14.48 7.78
N VAL A 116 -16.12 15.28 8.85
CA VAL A 116 -16.56 14.86 10.18
C VAL A 116 -17.33 15.97 10.88
N ASN A 117 -18.27 15.62 11.74
CA ASN A 117 -19.01 16.59 12.54
C ASN A 117 -18.23 16.89 13.83
N VAL A 118 -17.87 18.15 14.05
CA VAL A 118 -17.13 18.64 15.23
C VAL A 118 -18.12 19.30 16.17
N ALA A 119 -18.16 18.86 17.43
CA ALA A 119 -19.06 19.41 18.43
C ALA A 119 -18.81 20.91 18.67
N ALA A 120 -19.81 21.59 19.24
CA ALA A 120 -19.68 22.98 19.65
C ALA A 120 -18.51 23.13 20.64
N ARG A 121 -17.68 24.16 20.47
CA ARG A 121 -16.54 24.45 21.34
C ARG A 121 -15.48 23.33 21.43
N SER A 122 -15.48 22.37 20.50
CA SER A 122 -14.48 21.29 20.43
C SER A 122 -13.37 21.56 19.41
N LYS A 123 -12.29 20.79 19.55
CA LYS A 123 -11.13 20.78 18.64
C LYS A 123 -10.94 19.41 18.01
N ILE A 124 -10.24 19.39 16.89
CA ILE A 124 -9.89 18.17 16.17
C ILE A 124 -8.53 18.30 15.52
N ASP A 125 -7.70 17.28 15.67
CA ASP A 125 -6.40 17.18 15.04
C ASP A 125 -6.41 16.06 13.99
N PHE A 126 -5.97 16.39 12.77
CA PHE A 126 -5.83 15.45 11.66
C PHE A 126 -4.34 15.22 11.39
N ASN A 127 -3.90 13.96 11.37
CA ASN A 127 -2.52 13.58 11.07
C ASN A 127 -2.50 12.60 9.89
N LEU A 128 -1.98 13.03 8.76
CA LEU A 128 -1.80 12.21 7.56
C LEU A 128 -0.31 11.97 7.30
N THR A 129 0.07 10.72 7.05
CA THR A 129 1.39 10.38 6.53
C THR A 129 1.25 9.74 5.16
N TYR A 130 1.94 10.32 4.18
CA TYR A 130 2.07 9.74 2.85
C TYR A 130 3.53 9.70 2.42
N GLU A 131 3.83 8.78 1.52
CA GLU A 131 5.19 8.44 1.12
C GLU A 131 5.27 8.34 -0.41
N GLU A 132 6.36 8.81 -1.00
CA GLU A 132 6.59 8.73 -2.45
C GLU A 132 8.07 8.50 -2.82
N LEU A 133 8.28 7.75 -3.90
CA LEU A 133 9.57 7.73 -4.61
C LEU A 133 9.59 8.89 -5.61
N LEU A 134 10.49 9.84 -5.41
CA LEU A 134 10.72 10.97 -6.31
C LEU A 134 11.36 10.48 -7.60
N HIS A 135 10.84 10.99 -8.72
CA HIS A 135 11.30 10.61 -10.06
C HIS A 135 12.15 11.73 -10.64
N ARG A 136 13.36 11.40 -11.11
CA ARG A 136 14.22 12.35 -11.80
C ARG A 136 13.80 12.54 -13.25
N ARG A 137 13.62 13.79 -13.67
CA ARG A 137 13.28 14.19 -15.03
C ARG A 137 14.04 15.44 -15.39
N PHE A 138 14.48 15.58 -16.64
CA PHE A 138 15.28 16.74 -17.08
C PHE A 138 16.49 17.04 -16.21
N GLY A 139 17.01 16.03 -15.52
CA GLY A 139 18.14 16.20 -14.61
C GLY A 139 17.78 16.67 -13.20
N ILE A 140 16.51 16.81 -12.87
CA ILE A 140 16.05 17.34 -11.57
C ILE A 140 15.02 16.43 -10.92
N TYR A 141 14.99 16.42 -9.59
CA TYR A 141 13.86 15.93 -8.81
C TYR A 141 12.97 17.10 -8.43
N GLU A 142 11.67 16.90 -8.53
CA GLU A 142 10.68 17.84 -8.04
C GLU A 142 9.90 17.16 -6.93
N HIS A 143 9.97 17.73 -5.72
CA HIS A 143 9.05 17.37 -4.64
C HIS A 143 7.95 18.43 -4.58
N VAL A 144 6.72 18.01 -4.91
CA VAL A 144 5.56 18.90 -5.03
C VAL A 144 4.63 18.65 -3.85
N ILE A 145 4.34 19.70 -3.10
CA ILE A 145 3.36 19.70 -2.01
C ILE A 145 2.22 20.64 -2.41
N ASP A 146 1.01 20.12 -2.60
CA ASP A 146 -0.18 20.94 -2.84
C ASP A 146 -0.67 21.55 -1.50
N ILE A 147 -0.77 22.87 -1.45
CA ILE A 147 -1.27 23.64 -0.29
C ILE A 147 -2.62 24.26 -0.66
N ASP A 148 -3.68 23.84 0.03
CA ASP A 148 -5.05 24.33 -0.16
C ASP A 148 -5.86 24.18 1.16
N PRO A 149 -5.61 25.04 2.18
CA PRO A 149 -6.34 25.02 3.45
C PRO A 149 -7.79 25.52 3.33
N GLY A 150 -8.13 26.21 2.24
CA GLY A 150 -9.47 26.79 2.00
C GLY A 150 -9.85 27.95 2.92
N GLN A 151 -8.91 28.41 3.76
CA GLN A 151 -9.02 29.59 4.61
C GLN A 151 -7.61 30.08 4.99
N VAL A 152 -7.52 31.33 5.48
CA VAL A 152 -6.29 31.85 6.08
C VAL A 152 -5.98 31.10 7.38
N VAL A 153 -4.74 30.64 7.55
CA VAL A 153 -4.29 29.84 8.69
C VAL A 153 -3.30 30.63 9.52
N ARG A 154 -3.52 30.73 10.84
CA ARG A 154 -2.67 31.53 11.74
C ARG A 154 -1.23 31.02 11.85
N ASP A 155 -1.08 29.69 11.79
CA ASP A 155 0.21 29.01 11.87
C ASP A 155 0.34 28.00 10.73
N LEU A 156 0.74 28.51 9.55
CA LEU A 156 1.01 27.71 8.36
C LEU A 156 2.52 27.50 8.23
N ARG A 157 2.97 26.25 8.21
CA ARG A 157 4.40 25.93 8.03
C ARG A 157 4.59 24.75 7.10
N VAL A 158 5.50 24.88 6.14
CA VAL A 158 6.03 23.79 5.34
C VAL A 158 7.53 23.68 5.58
N ASP A 159 7.98 22.49 5.93
CA ASP A 159 9.37 22.21 6.28
C ASP A 159 9.84 20.96 5.53
N VAL A 160 10.72 21.14 4.56
CA VAL A 160 11.27 20.05 3.75
C VAL A 160 12.73 19.82 4.15
N LYS A 161 12.99 18.72 4.84
CA LYS A 161 14.33 18.27 5.21
C LYS A 161 14.87 17.32 4.15
N ILE A 162 16.01 17.66 3.55
CA ILE A 162 16.69 16.84 2.53
C ILE A 162 17.98 16.28 3.14
N ASN A 163 18.05 14.96 3.29
CA ASN A 163 19.22 14.23 3.85
C ASN A 163 20.06 13.57 2.74
N LEU A 164 20.52 14.37 1.79
CA LEU A 164 21.31 13.90 0.64
C LEU A 164 22.37 14.94 0.28
N LYS A 165 23.44 14.49 -0.37
CA LYS A 165 24.44 15.41 -0.94
C LYS A 165 23.89 16.04 -2.23
N THR A 166 23.29 17.22 -2.09
CA THR A 166 22.68 17.95 -3.21
C THR A 166 23.71 18.81 -3.95
N ILE A 167 23.52 18.95 -5.26
CA ILE A 167 24.28 19.91 -6.11
C ILE A 167 23.65 21.30 -5.95
N PHE A 168 22.34 21.36 -6.07
CA PHE A 168 21.54 22.57 -5.89
C PHE A 168 20.23 22.23 -5.19
N ILE A 169 19.62 23.26 -4.60
CA ILE A 169 18.26 23.24 -4.08
C ILE A 169 17.68 24.60 -4.48
N ASP A 170 16.52 24.60 -5.12
CA ASP A 170 15.82 25.81 -5.56
C ASP A 170 14.37 25.82 -5.06
N ASN A 171 13.96 26.98 -4.57
CA ASN A 171 12.59 27.32 -4.17
C ASN A 171 12.49 28.85 -4.04
N HIS A 172 11.57 29.47 -4.77
CA HIS A 172 11.42 30.93 -4.79
C HIS A 172 10.57 31.51 -3.64
N LEU A 173 9.94 30.65 -2.83
CA LEU A 173 9.01 31.05 -1.77
C LEU A 173 9.59 30.87 -0.37
N ALA A 174 10.62 30.04 -0.22
CA ALA A 174 11.13 29.56 1.06
C ALA A 174 12.56 30.01 1.35
N VAL A 175 12.92 30.00 2.63
CA VAL A 175 14.31 30.08 3.06
C VAL A 175 14.95 28.71 2.94
N VAL A 176 16.06 28.63 2.22
CA VAL A 176 16.86 27.41 2.11
C VAL A 176 18.03 27.49 3.09
N ASP A 177 17.99 26.69 4.15
CA ASP A 177 19.03 26.57 5.16
C ASP A 177 19.88 25.31 4.92
N ARG A 178 21.16 25.46 4.58
CA ARG A 178 22.08 24.34 4.35
C ARG A 178 22.85 24.02 5.64
N VAL A 179 22.26 23.14 6.45
CA VAL A 179 22.83 22.70 7.74
C VAL A 179 24.18 21.99 7.56
N SER A 180 24.35 21.18 6.50
CA SER A 180 25.62 20.53 6.17
C SER A 180 25.73 20.21 4.68
N SER A 181 26.80 19.52 4.26
CA SER A 181 26.93 19.02 2.88
C SER A 181 25.91 17.95 2.49
N THR A 182 25.21 17.37 3.47
CA THR A 182 24.27 16.25 3.31
C THR A 182 22.91 16.51 3.94
N GLU A 183 22.71 17.69 4.55
CA GLU A 183 21.46 18.06 5.19
C GLU A 183 21.11 19.52 4.84
N ALA A 184 19.90 19.73 4.34
CA ALA A 184 19.33 21.04 4.09
C ALA A 184 17.86 21.08 4.47
N HIS A 185 17.38 22.26 4.87
CA HIS A 185 15.99 22.52 5.24
C HIS A 185 15.44 23.61 4.32
N VAL A 186 14.27 23.37 3.74
CA VAL A 186 13.54 24.38 2.95
C VAL A 186 12.30 24.73 3.73
N ILE A 187 12.30 25.93 4.32
CA ILE A 187 11.30 26.36 5.30
C ILE A 187 10.46 27.48 4.70
N TYR A 188 9.15 27.22 4.60
CA TYR A 188 8.15 28.19 4.21
C TYR A 188 7.18 28.41 5.37
N HIS A 189 7.09 29.66 5.84
CA HIS A 189 6.26 30.04 6.98
C HIS A 189 5.64 31.42 6.72
N PRO A 190 4.64 31.50 5.81
CA PRO A 190 4.02 32.76 5.45
C PRO A 190 3.22 33.34 6.61
N SER A 191 3.28 34.66 6.77
CA SER A 191 2.45 35.39 7.72
C SER A 191 0.97 35.37 7.30
N VAL A 192 0.11 35.84 8.19
CA VAL A 192 -1.32 36.03 7.87
C VAL A 192 -1.49 37.10 6.80
N GLU A 193 -0.65 38.14 6.82
CA GLU A 193 -0.60 39.20 5.83
C GLU A 193 -0.22 38.65 4.44
N ASP A 194 0.84 37.84 4.35
CA ASP A 194 1.26 37.21 3.08
C ASP A 194 0.15 36.33 2.49
N GLN A 195 -0.58 35.61 3.35
CA GLN A 195 -1.72 34.78 2.93
C GLN A 195 -2.87 35.60 2.37
N LEU A 196 -3.20 36.73 3.01
CA LEU A 196 -4.26 37.63 2.58
C LEU A 196 -3.91 38.38 1.28
N GLU A 197 -2.63 38.70 1.07
CA GLU A 197 -2.15 39.24 -0.21
C GLU A 197 -2.31 38.23 -1.34
N ALA A 198 -2.17 36.93 -1.05
CA ALA A 198 -2.39 35.88 -2.03
C ALA A 198 -3.89 35.68 -2.36
N SER A 199 -4.77 35.61 -1.35
CA SER A 199 -6.22 35.42 -1.52
C SER A 199 -7.00 35.56 -0.20
N ASP A 200 -8.28 35.93 -0.30
CA ASP A 200 -9.23 35.97 0.83
C ASP A 200 -9.45 34.59 1.50
N VAL A 201 -9.12 33.50 0.81
CA VAL A 201 -9.20 32.12 1.32
C VAL A 201 -7.83 31.53 1.68
N GLY A 202 -6.79 32.36 1.80
CA GLY A 202 -5.42 31.92 2.08
C GLY A 202 -4.71 31.33 0.87
N ILE A 203 -3.54 30.72 1.09
CA ILE A 203 -2.67 30.24 0.00
C ILE A 203 -3.29 29.03 -0.70
N GLN A 204 -3.37 29.09 -2.03
CA GLN A 204 -3.75 27.97 -2.89
C GLN A 204 -2.70 27.78 -3.98
N GLY A 205 -2.02 26.64 -4.00
CA GLY A 205 -1.03 26.36 -5.02
C GLY A 205 -0.06 25.24 -4.68
N GLN A 206 0.98 25.14 -5.49
CA GLN A 206 2.01 24.12 -5.35
C GLN A 206 3.27 24.72 -4.73
N PHE A 207 3.74 24.09 -3.66
CA PHE A 207 5.06 24.32 -3.11
C PHE A 207 6.02 23.29 -3.70
N VAL A 208 6.90 23.75 -4.59
CA VAL A 208 7.82 22.89 -5.36
C VAL A 208 9.23 23.08 -4.85
N VAL A 209 9.86 21.99 -4.39
CA VAL A 209 11.29 21.97 -4.06
C VAL A 209 12.02 21.21 -5.17
N GLN A 210 12.89 21.91 -5.89
CA GLN A 210 13.72 21.32 -6.93
C GLN A 210 15.13 21.06 -6.40
N TYR A 211 15.66 19.87 -6.66
CA TYR A 211 17.04 19.54 -6.32
C TYR A 211 17.61 18.48 -7.26
N ASP A 212 18.93 18.31 -7.26
CA ASP A 212 19.58 17.12 -7.78
C ASP A 212 20.78 16.75 -6.90
N VAL A 213 21.30 15.56 -7.10
CA VAL A 213 22.37 14.94 -6.31
C VAL A 213 23.63 14.75 -7.15
N LYS A 214 24.80 14.75 -6.48
CA LYS A 214 26.06 14.48 -7.18
C LYS A 214 26.06 13.06 -7.74
N ARG A 215 26.56 12.91 -8.97
CA ARG A 215 26.67 11.63 -9.70
C ARG A 215 28.02 11.55 -10.39
N ASP A 216 28.48 10.33 -10.58
CA ASP A 216 29.70 10.02 -11.32
C ASP A 216 29.35 9.08 -12.50
N LEU A 217 30.35 8.71 -13.32
CA LEU A 217 30.20 7.71 -14.38
C LEU A 217 30.51 6.33 -13.80
N ASP A 218 29.54 5.75 -13.09
CA ASP A 218 29.66 4.44 -12.45
C ASP A 218 28.36 3.64 -12.58
N ALA A 219 28.33 2.48 -11.94
CA ALA A 219 27.17 1.61 -11.94
C ALA A 219 26.01 2.15 -11.08
N GLY A 220 26.04 3.40 -10.58
CA GLY A 220 24.97 4.00 -9.79
C GLY A 220 25.19 3.96 -8.27
N GLU A 221 24.14 4.29 -7.53
CA GLU A 221 24.15 4.29 -6.06
C GLU A 221 23.27 3.16 -5.53
N ILE A 222 23.75 2.39 -4.56
CA ILE A 222 22.98 1.31 -3.94
C ILE A 222 22.87 1.52 -2.44
N GLN A 223 21.64 1.46 -1.96
CA GLN A 223 21.32 1.48 -0.54
C GLN A 223 20.87 0.09 -0.11
N VAL A 224 21.54 -0.48 0.90
CA VAL A 224 21.20 -1.78 1.50
C VAL A 224 20.77 -1.57 2.95
N VAL A 225 19.56 -2.01 3.30
CA VAL A 225 19.02 -1.93 4.67
C VAL A 225 18.12 -3.15 4.93
N ASP A 226 18.27 -3.79 6.09
CA ASP A 226 17.42 -4.88 6.58
C ASP A 226 17.19 -6.05 5.59
N GLY A 227 18.23 -6.40 4.81
CA GLY A 227 18.15 -7.49 3.83
C GLY A 227 17.43 -7.12 2.52
N TYR A 228 17.13 -5.83 2.31
CA TYR A 228 16.61 -5.29 1.06
C TYR A 228 17.61 -4.31 0.46
N PHE A 229 17.52 -4.06 -0.85
CA PHE A 229 18.30 -3.04 -1.53
C PHE A 229 17.46 -2.17 -2.47
N VAL A 230 17.90 -0.93 -2.67
CA VAL A 230 17.49 -0.04 -3.78
C VAL A 230 18.73 0.37 -4.54
N HIS A 231 18.66 0.34 -5.86
CA HIS A 231 19.72 0.68 -6.78
C HIS A 231 19.25 1.80 -7.71
N PHE A 232 19.90 2.95 -7.64
CA PHE A 232 19.67 4.15 -8.45
C PHE A 232 20.75 4.24 -9.54
N PHE A 233 20.40 3.94 -10.78
CA PHE A 233 21.30 3.99 -11.92
C PHE A 233 20.99 5.22 -12.79
N ALA A 234 21.94 6.17 -12.81
CA ALA A 234 21.85 7.38 -13.64
C ALA A 234 23.27 7.93 -13.94
N PRO A 235 24.04 7.24 -14.80
CA PRO A 235 25.39 7.65 -15.15
C PRO A 235 25.40 9.02 -15.82
N THR A 236 26.43 9.81 -15.52
CA THR A 236 26.68 11.12 -16.16
C THR A 236 27.87 11.07 -17.12
N GLY A 237 27.99 12.06 -18.01
CA GLY A 237 29.13 12.15 -18.93
C GLY A 237 29.04 11.22 -20.16
N LEU A 238 27.91 10.55 -20.37
CA LEU A 238 27.68 9.76 -21.58
C LEU A 238 27.28 10.63 -22.78
N ASP A 239 27.91 10.32 -23.91
CA ASP A 239 27.60 10.93 -25.19
C ASP A 239 26.21 10.47 -25.69
N PRO A 240 25.39 11.39 -26.22
CA PRO A 240 24.08 11.03 -26.76
C PRO A 240 24.16 10.05 -27.93
N VAL A 241 23.40 8.94 -27.85
CA VAL A 241 23.25 7.97 -28.93
C VAL A 241 22.34 8.56 -30.01
N ASN A 242 22.73 8.47 -31.28
CA ASN A 242 21.88 8.90 -32.39
C ASN A 242 20.63 7.99 -32.49
N LYS A 243 19.50 8.52 -32.95
CA LYS A 243 18.25 7.76 -32.98
C LYS A 243 17.55 7.79 -34.33
N ASN A 244 16.79 6.73 -34.59
CA ASN A 244 15.77 6.65 -35.64
C ASN A 244 14.42 6.92 -34.98
N VAL A 245 13.73 8.00 -35.35
CA VAL A 245 12.43 8.36 -34.77
C VAL A 245 11.33 8.43 -35.84
N LEU A 246 10.28 7.64 -35.66
CA LEU A 246 9.10 7.67 -36.50
C LEU A 246 7.94 8.32 -35.75
N PHE A 247 7.49 9.48 -36.22
CA PHE A 247 6.32 10.16 -35.68
C PHE A 247 5.07 9.64 -36.37
N ILE A 248 4.12 9.11 -35.60
CA ILE A 248 2.83 8.61 -36.08
C ILE A 248 1.75 9.50 -35.49
N LEU A 249 1.19 10.38 -36.32
CA LEU A 249 0.34 11.49 -35.91
C LEU A 249 -1.10 11.29 -36.38
N ASP A 250 -2.03 11.32 -35.43
CA ASP A 250 -3.45 11.28 -35.72
C ASP A 250 -3.92 12.58 -36.37
N VAL A 251 -4.63 12.45 -37.48
CA VAL A 251 -5.29 13.55 -38.19
C VAL A 251 -6.78 13.24 -38.41
N SER A 252 -7.38 12.38 -37.59
CA SER A 252 -8.80 12.05 -37.62
C SER A 252 -9.69 13.26 -37.37
N GLY A 253 -10.97 13.16 -37.72
CA GLY A 253 -11.92 14.27 -37.56
C GLY A 253 -12.02 14.83 -36.13
N SER A 254 -11.77 14.01 -35.10
CA SER A 254 -11.78 14.45 -33.69
C SER A 254 -10.68 15.45 -33.34
N MET A 255 -9.58 15.44 -34.10
CA MET A 255 -8.45 16.36 -33.94
C MET A 255 -8.78 17.81 -34.38
N ALA A 256 -9.95 18.06 -34.96
CA ALA A 256 -10.34 19.37 -35.46
C ALA A 256 -10.24 20.49 -34.39
N GLY A 257 -9.96 21.71 -34.85
CA GLY A 257 -9.83 22.88 -33.98
C GLY A 257 -8.48 22.98 -33.26
N ALA A 258 -8.51 23.19 -31.94
CA ALA A 258 -7.30 23.48 -31.16
C ALA A 258 -6.30 22.30 -31.13
N LYS A 259 -6.78 21.04 -31.06
CA LYS A 259 -5.94 19.85 -30.92
C LYS A 259 -4.93 19.73 -32.07
N ILE A 260 -5.40 19.76 -33.32
CA ILE A 260 -4.49 19.70 -34.48
C ILE A 260 -3.58 20.92 -34.59
N SER A 261 -4.05 22.11 -34.19
CA SER A 261 -3.20 23.31 -34.18
C SER A 261 -2.06 23.17 -33.18
N GLN A 262 -2.35 22.74 -31.95
CA GLN A 262 -1.38 22.53 -30.89
C GLN A 262 -0.39 21.41 -31.24
N THR A 263 -0.89 20.32 -31.84
CA THR A 263 -0.03 19.26 -32.40
C THR A 263 0.94 19.80 -33.43
N LYS A 264 0.49 20.67 -34.35
CA LYS A 264 1.37 21.29 -35.35
C LYS A 264 2.46 22.14 -34.70
N ASP A 265 2.11 22.93 -33.70
CA ASP A 265 3.06 23.83 -33.04
C ASP A 265 4.09 23.07 -32.21
N ALA A 266 3.66 22.07 -31.44
CA ALA A 266 4.55 21.15 -30.74
C ALA A 266 5.50 20.42 -31.71
N MET A 267 4.97 19.87 -32.81
CA MET A 267 5.79 19.16 -33.80
C MET A 267 6.83 20.08 -34.47
N LYS A 268 6.52 21.36 -34.69
CA LYS A 268 7.53 22.31 -35.21
C LYS A 268 8.69 22.50 -34.23
N LYS A 269 8.42 22.56 -32.92
CA LYS A 269 9.45 22.66 -31.89
C LYS A 269 10.28 21.36 -31.81
N ILE A 270 9.61 20.22 -31.69
CA ILE A 270 10.23 18.87 -31.68
C ILE A 270 11.16 18.67 -32.89
N LEU A 271 10.71 19.03 -34.10
CA LEU A 271 11.54 18.93 -35.31
C LEU A 271 12.76 19.84 -35.28
N SER A 272 12.70 20.97 -34.58
CA SER A 272 13.84 21.87 -34.40
C SER A 272 14.89 21.24 -33.48
N ASP A 273 14.44 20.55 -32.43
CA ASP A 273 15.29 19.95 -31.40
C ASP A 273 15.95 18.62 -31.82
N LEU A 274 15.53 18.03 -32.95
CA LEU A 274 16.23 16.88 -33.53
C LEU A 274 17.70 17.22 -33.81
N ARG A 275 18.61 16.35 -33.38
CA ARG A 275 20.04 16.53 -33.62
C ARG A 275 20.38 16.14 -35.05
N SER A 276 21.40 16.76 -35.63
CA SER A 276 21.82 16.50 -37.02
C SER A 276 22.19 15.04 -37.31
N GLY A 277 22.60 14.27 -36.28
CA GLY A 277 22.88 12.83 -36.39
C GLY A 277 21.65 11.92 -36.30
N ASP A 278 20.48 12.47 -35.96
CA ASP A 278 19.23 11.72 -35.87
C ASP A 278 18.60 11.52 -37.27
N MET A 279 17.89 10.41 -37.42
CA MET A 279 17.12 10.07 -38.62
C MET A 279 15.64 10.08 -38.27
N PHE A 280 14.79 10.64 -39.13
CA PHE A 280 13.36 10.74 -38.83
C PHE A 280 12.46 10.60 -40.05
N ASN A 281 11.19 10.27 -39.78
CA ASN A 281 10.10 10.36 -40.75
C ASN A 281 8.77 10.59 -40.02
N ILE A 282 7.73 10.96 -40.76
CA ILE A 282 6.40 11.29 -40.24
C ILE A 282 5.36 10.51 -41.03
N ILE A 283 4.48 9.83 -40.31
CA ILE A 283 3.26 9.20 -40.81
C ILE A 283 2.09 9.95 -40.20
N THR A 284 1.19 10.47 -41.02
CA THR A 284 -0.12 10.91 -40.56
C THR A 284 -1.13 9.82 -40.85
N PHE A 285 -2.06 9.56 -39.92
CA PHE A 285 -3.09 8.55 -40.11
C PHE A 285 -4.48 9.07 -39.76
N SER A 286 -5.46 8.60 -40.53
CA SER A 286 -6.88 8.69 -40.22
C SER A 286 -7.54 7.34 -40.59
N THR A 287 -8.44 7.31 -41.58
CA THR A 287 -8.88 6.07 -42.23
C THR A 287 -7.74 5.42 -43.03
N SER A 288 -6.88 6.25 -43.63
CA SER A 288 -5.71 5.86 -44.42
C SER A 288 -4.43 6.47 -43.86
N LEU A 289 -3.28 5.92 -44.25
CA LEU A 289 -1.97 6.43 -43.87
C LEU A 289 -1.38 7.30 -44.98
N LYS A 290 -0.64 8.33 -44.59
CA LYS A 290 0.16 9.15 -45.50
C LYS A 290 1.55 9.37 -44.91
N PHE A 291 2.56 8.99 -45.68
CA PHE A 291 3.95 9.26 -45.35
C PHE A 291 4.34 10.66 -45.82
N TRP A 292 5.11 11.38 -45.00
CA TRP A 292 5.80 12.58 -45.45
C TRP A 292 6.86 12.25 -46.51
N HIS A 293 7.64 11.19 -46.26
CA HIS A 293 8.65 10.69 -47.18
C HIS A 293 8.52 9.17 -47.35
N GLY A 294 8.27 8.71 -48.59
CA GLY A 294 8.00 7.29 -48.86
C GLY A 294 9.26 6.40 -48.95
N GLU A 295 10.42 6.98 -49.23
CA GLU A 295 11.65 6.22 -49.60
C GLU A 295 12.52 5.83 -48.39
N GLY A 296 12.14 6.19 -47.16
CA GLY A 296 12.90 5.84 -45.96
C GLY A 296 13.04 6.98 -44.96
N LEU A 297 13.84 6.76 -43.92
CA LEU A 297 14.20 7.77 -42.93
C LEU A 297 15.16 8.80 -43.56
N LEU A 298 15.00 10.07 -43.16
CA LEU A 298 15.87 11.15 -43.62
C LEU A 298 16.69 11.74 -42.46
N PRO A 299 17.93 12.21 -42.72
CA PRO A 299 18.72 12.90 -41.70
C PRO A 299 18.03 14.20 -41.29
N ALA A 300 18.08 14.51 -40.00
CA ALA A 300 17.56 15.74 -39.41
C ALA A 300 18.46 16.96 -39.67
N ASN A 301 18.80 17.20 -40.94
CA ASN A 301 19.42 18.44 -41.38
C ASN A 301 18.37 19.56 -41.55
N GLU A 302 18.81 20.81 -41.61
CA GLU A 302 17.91 21.97 -41.69
C GLU A 302 16.98 21.96 -42.91
N GLN A 303 17.43 21.43 -44.05
CA GLN A 303 16.61 21.32 -45.25
C GLN A 303 15.44 20.35 -45.04
N ASN A 304 15.71 19.17 -44.49
CA ASN A 304 14.70 18.14 -44.23
C ASN A 304 13.77 18.55 -43.10
N LYS A 305 14.29 19.18 -42.03
CA LYS A 305 13.48 19.78 -40.97
C LYS A 305 12.49 20.82 -41.54
N ARG A 306 12.94 21.70 -42.44
CA ARG A 306 12.06 22.69 -43.09
C ARG A 306 10.95 22.02 -43.91
N LYS A 307 11.30 21.05 -44.76
CA LYS A 307 10.33 20.28 -45.56
C LYS A 307 9.31 19.54 -44.69
N ALA A 308 9.75 18.97 -43.57
CA ALA A 308 8.87 18.30 -42.61
C ALA A 308 7.92 19.30 -41.93
N LYS A 309 8.41 20.48 -41.53
CA LYS A 309 7.56 21.55 -40.96
C LYS A 309 6.50 22.03 -41.95
N GLU A 310 6.82 22.09 -43.24
CA GLU A 310 5.87 22.41 -44.32
C GLU A 310 4.78 21.32 -44.44
N PHE A 311 5.16 20.05 -44.38
CA PHE A 311 4.21 18.93 -44.35
C PHE A 311 3.28 18.99 -43.14
N ILE A 312 3.83 19.23 -41.94
CA ILE A 312 3.07 19.42 -40.69
C ILE A 312 2.07 20.58 -40.80
N LYS A 313 2.49 21.73 -41.39
CA LYS A 313 1.60 22.88 -41.60
C LYS A 313 0.36 22.50 -42.42
N GLY A 314 0.52 21.60 -43.40
CA GLY A 314 -0.52 21.13 -44.30
C GLY A 314 -1.51 20.11 -43.73
N MET A 315 -1.29 19.58 -42.52
CA MET A 315 -2.20 18.57 -41.93
C MET A 315 -3.62 19.14 -41.74
N LYS A 316 -4.64 18.32 -42.00
CA LYS A 316 -6.06 18.66 -41.81
C LYS A 316 -6.76 17.51 -41.11
N ALA A 317 -7.69 17.83 -40.22
CA ALA A 317 -8.48 16.84 -39.50
C ALA A 317 -9.56 16.27 -40.42
N GLU A 318 -9.52 14.96 -40.69
CA GLU A 318 -10.46 14.26 -41.58
C GLU A 318 -10.47 12.75 -41.34
N GLY A 319 -11.55 12.07 -41.74
CA GLY A 319 -11.63 10.60 -41.69
C GLY A 319 -11.79 10.01 -40.28
N GLY A 320 -11.67 8.69 -40.19
CA GLY A 320 -11.70 7.92 -38.93
C GLY A 320 -10.31 7.72 -38.33
N THR A 321 -10.17 6.73 -37.47
CA THR A 321 -8.96 6.52 -36.63
C THR A 321 -8.49 5.06 -36.73
N ASN A 322 -7.60 4.75 -37.68
CA ASN A 322 -7.08 3.39 -37.93
C ASN A 322 -5.75 3.13 -37.19
N ILE A 323 -5.82 3.03 -35.86
CA ILE A 323 -4.64 2.86 -34.99
C ILE A 323 -3.87 1.56 -35.31
N ASN A 324 -4.59 0.47 -35.63
CA ASN A 324 -3.96 -0.82 -35.91
C ASN A 324 -2.97 -0.72 -37.07
N ASP A 325 -3.44 -0.21 -38.20
CA ASP A 325 -2.64 -0.13 -39.42
C ASP A 325 -1.50 0.90 -39.28
N ALA A 326 -1.78 2.03 -38.63
CA ALA A 326 -0.77 3.04 -38.31
C ALA A 326 0.43 2.46 -37.53
N LEU A 327 0.17 1.71 -36.47
CA LEU A 327 1.22 1.14 -35.62
C LEU A 327 1.95 -0.03 -36.30
N LEU A 328 1.22 -0.96 -36.93
CA LEU A 328 1.83 -2.09 -37.63
C LEU A 328 2.71 -1.61 -38.79
N ARG A 329 2.20 -0.68 -39.60
CA ARG A 329 2.97 -0.14 -40.71
C ARG A 329 4.19 0.63 -40.25
N GLY A 330 4.11 1.31 -39.10
CA GLY A 330 5.26 1.99 -38.51
C GLY A 330 6.35 1.01 -38.05
N VAL A 331 5.98 -0.09 -37.42
CA VAL A 331 6.90 -1.16 -37.03
C VAL A 331 7.54 -1.83 -38.25
N ASP A 332 6.74 -2.16 -39.26
CA ASP A 332 7.24 -2.77 -40.49
C ASP A 332 8.21 -1.82 -41.21
N PHE A 333 7.87 -0.53 -41.27
CA PHE A 333 8.73 0.50 -41.86
C PHE A 333 10.09 0.58 -41.13
N LEU A 334 10.10 0.72 -39.80
CA LEU A 334 11.37 0.76 -39.05
C LEU A 334 12.16 -0.55 -39.16
N SER A 335 11.48 -1.70 -39.20
CA SER A 335 12.13 -3.01 -39.40
C SER A 335 12.88 -3.08 -40.72
N GLN A 336 12.27 -2.56 -41.80
CA GLN A 336 12.92 -2.46 -43.10
C GLN A 336 14.13 -1.53 -43.05
N GLN A 337 14.02 -0.37 -42.39
CA GLN A 337 15.13 0.58 -42.28
C GLN A 337 16.32 0.00 -41.50
N GLU A 338 16.09 -0.70 -40.38
CA GLU A 338 17.17 -1.39 -39.67
C GLU A 338 17.82 -2.51 -40.50
N SER A 339 17.06 -3.20 -41.35
CA SER A 339 17.62 -4.22 -42.23
C SER A 339 18.54 -3.66 -43.31
N LEU A 340 18.38 -2.38 -43.68
CA LEU A 340 19.24 -1.68 -44.62
C LEU A 340 20.56 -1.22 -44.00
N ASP A 341 20.60 -1.01 -42.68
CA ASP A 341 21.81 -0.66 -41.93
C ASP A 341 21.93 -1.48 -40.63
N PRO A 342 22.25 -2.80 -40.72
CA PRO A 342 22.24 -3.71 -39.57
C PRO A 342 23.30 -3.40 -38.51
N ASN A 343 24.34 -2.66 -38.87
CA ASN A 343 25.44 -2.28 -37.99
C ASN A 343 25.25 -0.89 -37.38
N SER A 344 24.11 -0.24 -37.64
CA SER A 344 23.78 1.06 -37.05
C SER A 344 23.72 0.96 -35.53
N GLU A 345 24.53 1.77 -34.84
CA GLU A 345 24.45 1.95 -33.38
C GLU A 345 23.28 2.85 -32.95
N ARG A 346 22.37 3.19 -33.88
CA ARG A 346 21.19 4.02 -33.58
C ARG A 346 20.11 3.20 -32.89
N THR A 347 19.48 3.81 -31.89
CA THR A 347 18.26 3.26 -31.29
C THR A 347 17.01 3.71 -32.06
N SER A 348 16.07 2.79 -32.26
CA SER A 348 14.85 3.04 -33.04
C SER A 348 13.62 3.16 -32.13
N MET A 349 12.81 4.20 -32.34
CA MET A 349 11.64 4.51 -31.51
C MET A 349 10.44 5.05 -32.31
N LEU A 350 9.24 4.74 -31.81
CA LEU A 350 7.96 5.17 -32.35
C LEU A 350 7.37 6.22 -31.40
N MET A 351 6.98 7.37 -31.95
CA MET A 351 6.27 8.44 -31.23
C MET A 351 4.85 8.51 -31.77
N PHE A 352 3.89 7.96 -31.03
CA PHE A 352 2.50 7.84 -31.43
C PHE A 352 1.64 8.90 -30.73
N LEU A 353 0.86 9.68 -31.47
CA LEU A 353 -0.02 10.72 -30.95
C LEU A 353 -1.44 10.47 -31.47
N THR A 354 -2.43 10.44 -30.55
CA THR A 354 -3.86 10.30 -30.89
C THR A 354 -4.73 10.99 -29.84
N ASP A 355 -5.92 11.45 -30.25
CA ASP A 355 -6.92 12.04 -29.35
C ASP A 355 -8.18 11.19 -29.16
N GLY A 356 -8.22 9.99 -29.75
CA GLY A 356 -9.45 9.21 -29.84
C GLY A 356 -9.25 7.70 -29.81
N GLU A 357 -10.38 7.00 -29.88
CA GLU A 357 -10.44 5.54 -29.94
C GLU A 357 -10.29 5.02 -31.38
N PRO A 358 -9.86 3.76 -31.57
CA PRO A 358 -9.88 3.13 -32.89
C PRO A 358 -11.30 3.09 -33.50
N THR A 359 -11.52 3.74 -34.65
CA THR A 359 -12.82 3.80 -35.34
C THR A 359 -12.81 3.25 -36.77
N ALA A 360 -11.63 2.98 -37.33
CA ALA A 360 -11.45 2.41 -38.66
C ALA A 360 -10.50 1.21 -38.62
N GLY A 361 -10.65 0.28 -39.58
CA GLY A 361 -9.85 -0.95 -39.60
C GLY A 361 -10.19 -1.90 -38.44
N ILE A 362 -9.15 -2.43 -37.78
CA ILE A 362 -9.33 -3.25 -36.57
C ILE A 362 -9.51 -2.32 -35.38
N THR A 363 -10.70 -2.33 -34.77
CA THR A 363 -11.05 -1.44 -33.65
C THR A 363 -10.91 -2.07 -32.28
N SER A 364 -10.85 -3.42 -32.21
CA SER A 364 -10.71 -4.15 -30.95
C SER A 364 -9.33 -3.93 -30.32
N THR A 365 -9.26 -3.16 -29.23
CA THR A 365 -8.01 -2.82 -28.52
C THR A 365 -7.16 -4.04 -28.14
N SER A 366 -7.80 -5.14 -27.72
CA SER A 366 -7.10 -6.40 -27.41
C SER A 366 -6.46 -7.05 -28.64
N ARG A 367 -7.13 -7.01 -29.80
CA ARG A 367 -6.56 -7.49 -31.07
C ARG A 367 -5.44 -6.59 -31.55
N ILE A 368 -5.57 -5.26 -31.45
CA ILE A 368 -4.51 -4.30 -31.81
C ILE A 368 -3.24 -4.59 -31.00
N MET A 369 -3.38 -4.74 -29.68
CA MET A 369 -2.27 -5.10 -28.80
C MET A 369 -1.63 -6.44 -29.18
N ALA A 370 -2.44 -7.46 -29.50
CA ALA A 370 -1.93 -8.77 -29.91
C ALA A 370 -1.16 -8.71 -31.24
N ASN A 371 -1.70 -8.02 -32.24
CA ASN A 371 -1.05 -7.83 -33.54
C ASN A 371 0.29 -7.11 -33.37
N LEU A 372 0.30 -6.02 -32.61
CA LEU A 372 1.51 -5.24 -32.38
C LEU A 372 2.55 -6.03 -31.59
N ARG A 373 2.14 -6.87 -30.63
CA ARG A 373 3.05 -7.77 -29.91
C ARG A 373 3.74 -8.73 -30.87
N ALA A 374 2.98 -9.32 -31.79
CA ALA A 374 3.48 -10.26 -32.77
C ALA A 374 4.42 -9.61 -33.80
N SER A 375 4.12 -8.39 -34.24
CA SER A 375 4.91 -7.65 -35.23
C SER A 375 6.17 -7.01 -34.63
N ASN A 376 6.06 -6.29 -33.50
CA ASN A 376 7.19 -5.56 -32.92
C ASN A 376 8.15 -6.48 -32.17
N GLY A 377 7.68 -7.54 -31.52
CA GLY A 377 8.54 -8.50 -30.82
C GLY A 377 9.51 -7.87 -29.80
N ASN A 378 9.13 -6.73 -29.20
CA ASN A 378 9.96 -5.90 -28.31
C ASN A 378 11.20 -5.23 -28.97
N ARG A 379 11.21 -5.07 -30.30
CA ARG A 379 12.32 -4.42 -31.02
C ARG A 379 12.32 -2.91 -30.84
N PHE A 380 11.19 -2.25 -31.09
CA PHE A 380 11.08 -0.80 -31.01
C PHE A 380 10.37 -0.33 -29.75
N THR A 381 10.86 0.77 -29.18
CA THR A 381 10.18 1.43 -28.06
C THR A 381 9.02 2.28 -28.58
N LEU A 382 7.81 2.07 -28.04
CA LEU A 382 6.62 2.86 -28.40
C LEU A 382 6.25 3.85 -27.30
N PHE A 383 6.34 5.12 -27.60
CA PHE A 383 5.87 6.21 -26.75
C PHE A 383 4.53 6.72 -27.25
N SER A 384 3.51 6.72 -26.40
CA SER A 384 2.16 7.18 -26.76
C SER A 384 1.80 8.50 -26.08
N LEU A 385 1.23 9.42 -26.84
CA LEU A 385 0.72 10.70 -26.38
C LEU A 385 -0.80 10.70 -26.62
N GLY A 386 -1.56 10.67 -25.53
CA GLY A 386 -3.01 10.76 -25.55
C GLY A 386 -3.46 12.20 -25.38
N PHE A 387 -4.04 12.80 -26.42
CA PHE A 387 -4.46 14.19 -26.41
C PHE A 387 -5.92 14.33 -25.96
N GLY A 388 -6.15 15.08 -24.89
CA GLY A 388 -7.49 15.44 -24.43
C GLY A 388 -8.12 14.38 -23.52
N THR A 389 -9.43 14.49 -23.35
CA THR A 389 -10.22 13.65 -22.44
C THR A 389 -10.83 12.43 -23.10
N ASP A 390 -10.96 12.45 -24.42
CA ASP A 390 -11.74 11.48 -25.20
C ASP A 390 -10.92 10.24 -25.61
N VAL A 391 -9.62 10.27 -25.32
CA VAL A 391 -8.69 9.18 -25.59
C VAL A 391 -8.81 8.07 -24.55
N ASP A 392 -8.85 6.80 -25.00
CA ASP A 392 -8.66 5.65 -24.11
C ASP A 392 -7.19 5.57 -23.66
N PHE A 393 -6.87 6.37 -22.65
CA PHE A 393 -5.52 6.44 -22.10
C PHE A 393 -5.09 5.11 -21.44
N THR A 394 -6.05 4.30 -20.95
CA THR A 394 -5.74 2.99 -20.38
C THR A 394 -5.21 2.05 -21.46
N PHE A 395 -5.83 2.07 -22.65
CA PHE A 395 -5.31 1.38 -23.83
C PHE A 395 -3.91 1.88 -24.22
N LEU A 396 -3.69 3.21 -24.30
CA LEU A 396 -2.38 3.77 -24.64
C LEU A 396 -1.28 3.40 -23.65
N GLN A 397 -1.59 3.40 -22.35
CA GLN A 397 -0.67 2.94 -21.31
C GLN A 397 -0.31 1.47 -21.51
N LYS A 398 -1.30 0.60 -21.73
CA LYS A 398 -1.07 -0.84 -21.94
C LYS A 398 -0.25 -1.12 -23.19
N VAL A 399 -0.55 -0.47 -24.31
CA VAL A 399 0.19 -0.68 -25.57
C VAL A 399 1.62 -0.16 -25.49
N SER A 400 1.86 0.98 -24.83
CA SER A 400 3.22 1.51 -24.65
C SER A 400 4.05 0.62 -23.73
N LEU A 401 3.48 0.19 -22.59
CA LEU A 401 4.14 -0.71 -21.64
C LEU A 401 4.50 -2.05 -22.27
N GLN A 402 3.61 -2.61 -23.10
CA GLN A 402 3.88 -3.84 -23.85
C GLN A 402 5.10 -3.71 -24.78
N ASN A 403 5.37 -2.51 -25.28
CA ASN A 403 6.42 -2.22 -26.26
C ASN A 403 7.53 -1.37 -25.63
N ARG A 404 7.87 -1.63 -24.35
CA ARG A 404 8.99 -1.04 -23.60
C ARG A 404 9.00 0.51 -23.49
N GLY A 405 7.89 1.16 -23.83
CA GLY A 405 7.77 2.62 -23.75
C GLY A 405 6.77 3.06 -22.70
N LEU A 406 6.40 4.34 -22.77
CA LEU A 406 5.53 4.98 -21.79
C LEU A 406 4.46 5.83 -22.47
N ALA A 407 3.31 5.99 -21.81
CA ALA A 407 2.24 6.83 -22.31
C ALA A 407 2.10 8.10 -21.46
N ARG A 408 1.83 9.24 -22.10
CA ARG A 408 1.55 10.52 -21.46
C ARG A 408 0.19 11.04 -21.91
N LYS A 409 -0.59 11.57 -20.96
CA LYS A 409 -1.81 12.31 -21.25
C LYS A 409 -1.45 13.78 -21.40
N ILE A 410 -1.95 14.40 -22.46
CA ILE A 410 -1.80 15.81 -22.77
C ILE A 410 -3.15 16.46 -22.57
N TYR A 411 -3.24 17.42 -21.67
CA TYR A 411 -4.50 18.11 -21.39
C TYR A 411 -4.70 19.25 -22.39
N THR A 412 -5.94 19.43 -22.83
CA THR A 412 -6.30 20.56 -23.69
C THR A 412 -6.22 21.85 -22.89
N GLY A 413 -5.39 22.78 -23.32
CA GLY A 413 -5.13 24.05 -22.63
C GLY A 413 -4.13 24.89 -23.41
N ALA A 414 -3.82 26.09 -22.91
CA ALA A 414 -2.84 26.98 -23.54
C ALA A 414 -1.41 26.43 -23.49
N ASP A 415 -1.15 25.45 -22.62
CA ASP A 415 0.14 24.82 -22.33
C ASP A 415 0.29 23.42 -22.97
N ALA A 416 -0.67 22.98 -23.79
CA ALA A 416 -0.65 21.63 -24.37
C ALA A 416 0.58 21.38 -25.26
N ASP A 417 1.06 22.42 -25.95
CA ASP A 417 2.28 22.38 -26.75
C ASP A 417 3.53 22.22 -25.86
N LEU A 418 3.58 22.90 -24.71
CA LEU A 418 4.65 22.76 -23.71
C LEU A 418 4.65 21.36 -23.08
N GLN A 419 3.48 20.78 -22.81
CA GLN A 419 3.37 19.41 -22.29
C GLN A 419 3.94 18.38 -23.29
N LEU A 420 3.66 18.56 -24.59
CA LEU A 420 4.18 17.71 -25.66
C LEU A 420 5.70 17.86 -25.82
N GLU A 421 6.18 19.11 -25.82
CA GLU A 421 7.60 19.46 -25.90
C GLU A 421 8.39 18.89 -24.72
N GLY A 422 7.86 19.05 -23.50
CA GLY A 422 8.42 18.48 -22.29
C GLY A 422 8.51 16.95 -22.38
N PHE A 423 7.42 16.29 -22.78
CA PHE A 423 7.45 14.84 -22.94
C PHE A 423 8.50 14.38 -23.96
N TYR A 424 8.59 15.03 -25.12
CA TYR A 424 9.61 14.69 -26.10
C TYR A 424 11.01 14.87 -25.51
N SER A 425 11.28 15.99 -24.84
CA SER A 425 12.57 16.26 -24.18
C SER A 425 12.94 15.22 -23.13
N GLU A 426 11.97 14.59 -22.46
CA GLU A 426 12.17 13.50 -21.49
C GLU A 426 12.73 12.23 -22.16
N VAL A 427 12.35 11.98 -23.43
CA VAL A 427 12.67 10.74 -24.17
C VAL A 427 13.52 10.97 -25.43
N SER A 428 13.96 12.21 -25.70
CA SER A 428 14.62 12.58 -26.95
C SER A 428 16.11 12.26 -26.98
N THR A 429 16.75 12.13 -25.81
CA THR A 429 18.21 12.02 -25.71
C THR A 429 18.61 10.71 -25.04
N PRO A 430 18.52 9.57 -25.75
CA PRO A 430 19.05 8.30 -25.27
C PRO A 430 20.58 8.41 -25.15
N VAL A 431 21.13 7.95 -24.03
CA VAL A 431 22.58 7.90 -23.79
C VAL A 431 23.09 6.47 -23.61
N MET A 432 22.18 5.53 -23.38
CA MET A 432 22.48 4.10 -23.32
C MET A 432 21.26 3.31 -23.81
N SER A 433 21.48 2.16 -24.45
CA SER A 433 20.45 1.25 -24.96
C SER A 433 20.65 -0.18 -24.45
N ASP A 434 19.59 -0.99 -24.47
CA ASP A 434 19.60 -2.41 -24.08
C ASP A 434 20.29 -2.66 -22.73
N ILE A 435 19.95 -1.84 -21.74
CA ILE A 435 20.54 -1.89 -20.42
C ILE A 435 20.10 -3.16 -19.71
N LYS A 436 21.08 -3.95 -19.25
CA LYS A 436 20.89 -5.13 -18.42
C LYS A 436 21.64 -4.94 -17.11
N ILE A 437 20.91 -5.05 -16.01
CA ILE A 437 21.45 -4.99 -14.65
C ILE A 437 21.44 -6.41 -14.08
N ARG A 438 22.63 -6.99 -13.87
CA ARG A 438 22.80 -8.33 -13.32
C ARG A 438 23.35 -8.26 -11.92
N TYR A 439 22.61 -8.80 -10.95
CA TYR A 439 23.09 -9.05 -9.60
C TYR A 439 23.71 -10.45 -9.57
N LEU A 440 24.97 -10.56 -9.16
CA LEU A 440 25.80 -11.76 -9.30
C LEU A 440 25.73 -12.66 -8.05
N GLU A 441 26.29 -13.87 -8.13
CA GLU A 441 26.55 -14.76 -6.98
C GLU A 441 25.30 -15.17 -6.16
N ASP A 442 24.14 -15.28 -6.79
CA ASP A 442 22.86 -15.57 -6.11
C ASP A 442 22.60 -14.62 -4.92
N SER A 443 23.11 -13.38 -5.04
CA SER A 443 23.04 -12.35 -3.99
C SER A 443 21.63 -11.83 -3.73
N VAL A 444 20.69 -12.19 -4.60
CA VAL A 444 19.30 -11.72 -4.55
C VAL A 444 18.36 -12.91 -4.50
N SER A 445 17.35 -12.82 -3.63
CA SER A 445 16.32 -13.84 -3.51
C SER A 445 15.62 -14.01 -4.87
N PRO A 446 15.37 -15.25 -5.34
CA PRO A 446 14.70 -15.50 -6.60
C PRO A 446 13.35 -14.76 -6.68
N ASP A 447 13.04 -14.21 -7.86
CA ASP A 447 11.81 -13.45 -8.17
C ASP A 447 11.55 -12.21 -7.30
N SER A 448 12.49 -11.81 -6.45
CA SER A 448 12.34 -10.63 -5.58
C SER A 448 12.74 -9.33 -6.25
N VAL A 449 13.54 -9.37 -7.31
CA VAL A 449 14.05 -8.15 -7.96
C VAL A 449 13.00 -7.56 -8.90
N THR A 450 12.90 -6.24 -8.91
CA THR A 450 12.08 -5.50 -9.88
C THR A 450 12.66 -5.60 -11.29
N THR A 451 12.18 -4.81 -12.24
CA THR A 451 12.70 -4.85 -13.63
C THR A 451 14.20 -4.58 -13.67
N THR A 452 14.94 -5.43 -14.40
CA THR A 452 16.40 -5.38 -14.57
C THR A 452 16.85 -5.10 -16.01
N ASP A 453 15.91 -5.17 -16.96
CA ASP A 453 16.15 -5.00 -18.37
C ASP A 453 15.38 -3.77 -18.88
N PHE A 454 16.10 -2.81 -19.45
CA PHE A 454 15.56 -1.53 -19.91
C PHE A 454 16.01 -1.26 -21.35
N SER A 455 15.09 -0.80 -22.21
CA SER A 455 15.40 -0.56 -23.64
C SER A 455 16.34 0.62 -23.84
N ALA A 456 16.18 1.67 -23.05
CA ALA A 456 16.98 2.89 -23.16
C ALA A 456 17.05 3.62 -21.82
N PHE A 457 18.15 4.33 -21.62
CA PHE A 457 18.36 5.28 -20.55
C PHE A 457 18.49 6.66 -21.18
N PHE A 458 17.59 7.57 -20.78
CA PHE A 458 17.54 8.93 -21.33
C PHE A 458 18.29 9.90 -20.42
N ARG A 459 18.99 10.84 -21.03
CA ARG A 459 19.70 11.91 -20.30
C ARG A 459 18.72 12.63 -19.38
N GLY A 460 19.14 12.81 -18.13
CA GLY A 460 18.32 13.49 -17.13
C GLY A 460 17.24 12.62 -16.49
N SER A 461 17.12 11.34 -16.86
CA SER A 461 16.27 10.35 -16.18
C SER A 461 17.05 9.58 -15.10
N GLU A 462 16.40 8.60 -14.48
CA GLU A 462 17.00 7.65 -13.54
C GLU A 462 16.29 6.29 -13.63
N ILE A 463 17.07 5.22 -13.60
CA ILE A 463 16.59 3.84 -13.45
C ILE A 463 16.64 3.49 -11.96
N VAL A 464 15.55 2.95 -11.43
CA VAL A 464 15.49 2.47 -10.05
C VAL A 464 15.16 0.98 -10.05
N VAL A 465 15.96 0.19 -9.34
CA VAL A 465 15.75 -1.25 -9.15
C VAL A 465 15.75 -1.55 -7.66
N ALA A 466 14.78 -2.34 -7.19
CA ALA A 466 14.72 -2.80 -5.81
C ALA A 466 14.69 -4.32 -5.76
N GLY A 467 15.17 -4.91 -4.67
CA GLY A 467 15.14 -6.36 -4.48
C GLY A 467 15.40 -6.78 -3.04
N LYS A 468 15.23 -8.06 -2.79
CA LYS A 468 15.54 -8.70 -1.50
C LYS A 468 16.83 -9.49 -1.64
N LEU A 469 17.74 -9.35 -0.70
CA LEU A 469 19.00 -10.09 -0.65
C LEU A 469 18.77 -11.54 -0.17
N THR A 470 19.70 -12.45 -0.49
CA THR A 470 19.76 -13.77 0.16
C THR A 470 20.50 -13.66 1.50
N ASP A 471 20.19 -14.57 2.43
CA ASP A 471 20.84 -14.58 3.75
C ASP A 471 22.34 -14.87 3.60
N ARG A 472 23.18 -14.19 4.41
CA ARG A 472 24.65 -14.43 4.58
C ARG A 472 25.61 -13.77 3.58
N LEU A 473 25.19 -12.75 2.84
CA LEU A 473 26.10 -12.01 1.94
C LEU A 473 26.95 -10.98 2.69
N SER A 474 28.23 -10.91 2.33
CA SER A 474 29.15 -9.84 2.76
C SER A 474 29.17 -8.67 1.78
N ASN A 475 29.01 -8.94 0.48
CA ASN A 475 28.99 -7.95 -0.58
C ASN A 475 27.86 -8.26 -1.57
N LEU A 476 27.27 -7.21 -2.13
CA LEU A 476 26.39 -7.25 -3.29
C LEU A 476 27.22 -6.87 -4.52
N ASN A 477 27.46 -7.86 -5.38
CA ASN A 477 28.19 -7.67 -6.63
C ASN A 477 27.19 -7.53 -7.79
N LEU A 478 27.39 -6.53 -8.64
CA LEU A 478 26.55 -6.33 -9.82
C LEU A 478 27.33 -5.86 -11.05
N LYS A 479 26.67 -6.01 -12.18
CA LYS A 479 27.14 -5.58 -13.50
C LYS A 479 26.01 -4.90 -14.25
N VAL A 480 26.24 -3.67 -14.70
CA VAL A 480 25.35 -2.93 -15.60
C VAL A 480 25.98 -2.91 -16.99
N SER A 481 25.25 -3.32 -18.02
CA SER A 481 25.78 -3.40 -19.38
C SER A 481 24.77 -2.94 -20.42
N GLY A 482 25.22 -2.42 -21.55
CA GLY A 482 24.36 -1.94 -22.64
C GLY A 482 25.13 -1.23 -23.75
N GLY A 483 24.43 -0.81 -24.79
CA GLY A 483 24.98 -0.02 -25.89
C GLY A 483 25.15 1.44 -25.51
N SER A 484 26.20 2.09 -26.01
CA SER A 484 26.47 3.52 -25.87
C SER A 484 26.92 4.11 -27.22
N ALA A 485 27.10 5.43 -27.29
CA ALA A 485 27.60 6.09 -28.50
C ALA A 485 29.06 5.72 -28.86
N ARG A 486 29.76 4.99 -28.00
CA ARG A 486 31.13 4.50 -28.20
C ARG A 486 31.18 2.97 -28.31
N GLY A 487 30.05 2.34 -28.65
CA GLY A 487 29.88 0.90 -28.65
C GLY A 487 29.43 0.34 -27.29
N TYR A 488 29.65 -0.96 -27.08
CA TYR A 488 29.19 -1.68 -25.89
C TYR A 488 29.95 -1.23 -24.63
N MET A 489 29.20 -0.92 -23.57
CA MET A 489 29.73 -0.50 -22.28
C MET A 489 29.31 -1.48 -21.18
N SER A 490 30.20 -1.66 -20.21
CA SER A 490 29.96 -2.44 -19.00
C SER A 490 30.54 -1.74 -17.79
N LEU A 491 29.75 -1.68 -16.70
CA LEU A 491 30.08 -1.03 -15.44
C LEU A 491 29.88 -2.06 -14.32
N ASP A 492 30.94 -2.38 -13.58
CA ASP A 492 30.91 -3.33 -12.48
C ASP A 492 30.95 -2.59 -11.13
N MET A 493 30.24 -3.11 -10.13
CA MET A 493 30.21 -2.53 -8.78
C MET A 493 30.09 -3.61 -7.71
N SER A 494 30.72 -3.35 -6.57
CA SER A 494 30.63 -4.17 -5.36
C SER A 494 30.29 -3.28 -4.16
N VAL A 495 29.22 -3.62 -3.45
CA VAL A 495 28.74 -2.86 -2.29
C VAL A 495 28.74 -3.73 -1.06
N LYS A 496 29.37 -3.29 0.03
CA LYS A 496 29.37 -4.01 1.31
C LYS A 496 27.96 -4.07 1.89
N VAL A 497 27.52 -5.27 2.26
CA VAL A 497 26.25 -5.48 2.96
C VAL A 497 26.50 -5.26 4.46
N PRO A 498 25.82 -4.29 5.11
CA PRO A 498 25.95 -4.09 6.55
C PRO A 498 25.58 -5.37 7.30
N LYS A 499 26.44 -5.81 8.24
CA LYS A 499 26.08 -6.92 9.14
C LYS A 499 24.93 -6.44 10.03
N VAL A 500 23.82 -7.17 10.04
CA VAL A 500 22.67 -6.87 10.90
C VAL A 500 23.12 -7.05 12.36
N GLU A 501 23.51 -5.97 13.03
CA GLU A 501 23.74 -5.98 14.47
C GLU A 501 22.39 -6.09 15.19
N ARG A 502 22.31 -7.06 16.11
CA ARG A 502 21.10 -7.36 16.87
C ARG A 502 20.64 -6.14 17.70
N GLU A 503 19.36 -5.81 17.54
CA GLU A 503 18.43 -5.34 18.59
C GLU A 503 18.46 -3.89 19.14
N SER A 504 19.28 -2.93 18.70
CA SER A 504 19.26 -1.60 19.36
C SER A 504 18.98 -0.34 18.52
N THR A 505 18.86 -0.40 17.18
CA THR A 505 18.55 0.80 16.38
C THR A 505 17.68 0.51 15.15
N ARG A 506 16.49 -0.08 15.33
CA ARG A 506 15.41 0.08 14.34
C ARG A 506 14.89 1.52 14.39
N THR A 507 15.61 2.43 13.74
CA THR A 507 15.12 3.79 13.49
C THR A 507 14.03 3.76 12.42
N ALA A 508 13.23 4.82 12.29
CA ALA A 508 12.23 4.97 11.23
C ALA A 508 12.77 4.71 9.79
N PHE A 509 14.10 4.80 9.62
CA PHE A 509 14.86 4.43 8.42
C PHE A 509 14.82 2.94 8.05
N SER A 510 14.68 2.02 9.01
CA SER A 510 14.91 0.59 8.78
C SER A 510 13.83 -0.05 7.89
N ASN A 511 12.64 0.54 7.81
CA ASN A 511 11.51 0.02 7.02
C ASN A 511 11.38 0.66 5.62
N PHE A 512 12.18 1.67 5.26
CA PHE A 512 12.03 2.37 3.98
C PHE A 512 12.34 1.46 2.78
N THR A 513 13.50 0.81 2.78
CA THR A 513 13.96 -0.03 1.66
C THR A 513 13.00 -1.19 1.40
N GLU A 514 12.48 -1.81 2.47
CA GLU A 514 11.45 -2.85 2.39
C GLU A 514 10.13 -2.30 1.82
N LYS A 515 9.64 -1.16 2.33
CA LYS A 515 8.41 -0.53 1.82
C LYS A 515 8.54 -0.10 0.37
N LEU A 516 9.67 0.46 -0.03
CA LEU A 516 9.91 0.86 -1.41
C LEU A 516 9.98 -0.35 -2.33
N TRP A 517 10.68 -1.40 -1.92
CA TRP A 517 10.68 -2.68 -2.61
C TRP A 517 9.25 -3.22 -2.76
N ALA A 518 8.46 -3.23 -1.67
CA ALA A 518 7.08 -3.69 -1.69
C ALA A 518 6.24 -2.85 -2.65
N TYR A 519 6.34 -1.52 -2.60
CA TYR A 519 5.66 -0.59 -3.49
C TYR A 519 6.01 -0.81 -4.97
N MET A 520 7.30 -0.91 -5.30
CA MET A 520 7.74 -1.15 -6.68
C MET A 520 7.33 -2.54 -7.17
N THR A 521 7.31 -3.53 -6.29
CA THR A 521 6.83 -4.89 -6.57
C THR A 521 5.32 -4.88 -6.81
N ILE A 522 4.53 -4.18 -5.99
CA ILE A 522 3.09 -3.99 -6.20
C ILE A 522 2.85 -3.29 -7.54
N LYS A 523 3.56 -2.21 -7.87
CA LYS A 523 3.44 -1.54 -9.18
C LYS A 523 3.80 -2.45 -10.36
N LYS A 524 4.75 -3.37 -10.19
CA LYS A 524 5.08 -4.40 -11.19
C LYS A 524 3.94 -5.42 -11.34
N LEU A 525 3.29 -5.81 -10.24
CA LEU A 525 2.18 -6.79 -10.20
C LEU A 525 0.82 -6.19 -10.62
N ASP A 526 0.55 -4.94 -10.32
CA ASP A 526 -0.69 -4.22 -10.67
C ASP A 526 -0.80 -4.04 -12.20
N LYS A 527 0.35 -4.04 -12.91
CA LYS A 527 0.39 -4.11 -14.37
C LYS A 527 -0.04 -5.47 -14.94
N SER A 528 -0.14 -6.53 -14.11
CA SER A 528 -0.43 -7.90 -14.56
C SER A 528 -1.71 -8.53 -13.97
N LEU A 529 -2.32 -8.00 -12.90
CA LEU A 529 -3.45 -8.64 -12.20
C LEU A 529 -4.56 -7.65 -11.77
N ASN A 530 -5.83 -8.10 -11.82
CA ASN A 530 -7.04 -7.36 -11.38
C ASN A 530 -7.44 -7.64 -9.91
N SER A 531 -6.49 -7.92 -9.01
CA SER A 531 -6.79 -8.32 -7.62
C SER A 531 -5.82 -7.72 -6.62
N SER A 532 -6.31 -7.24 -5.47
CA SER A 532 -5.50 -6.63 -4.41
C SER A 532 -4.44 -7.61 -3.90
N SER A 533 -3.22 -7.12 -3.70
CA SER A 533 -2.09 -7.95 -3.26
C SER A 533 -2.10 -8.11 -1.73
N PHE A 534 -1.51 -9.20 -1.23
CA PHE A 534 -1.28 -9.35 0.22
C PHE A 534 -0.40 -8.21 0.78
N LEU A 535 0.54 -7.70 -0.03
CA LEU A 535 1.44 -6.61 0.34
C LEU A 535 0.65 -5.31 0.60
N ASP A 536 -0.46 -5.07 -0.10
CA ASP A 536 -1.30 -3.88 0.10
C ASP A 536 -1.80 -3.78 1.55
N PHE A 537 -2.20 -4.92 2.13
CA PHE A 537 -2.68 -5.00 3.51
C PHE A 537 -1.55 -5.13 4.52
N GLN A 538 -0.44 -5.78 4.17
CA GLN A 538 0.72 -5.94 5.05
C GLN A 538 1.36 -4.59 5.39
N TYR A 539 1.48 -3.70 4.41
CA TYR A 539 2.14 -2.39 4.56
C TYR A 539 1.16 -1.21 4.66
N ASN A 540 -0.16 -1.48 4.78
CA ASN A 540 -1.22 -0.47 4.83
C ASN A 540 -1.20 0.51 3.64
N PHE A 541 -0.90 0.03 2.44
CA PHE A 541 -0.91 0.89 1.26
C PHE A 541 -2.33 1.12 0.75
N VAL A 542 -2.68 2.40 0.56
CA VAL A 542 -3.88 2.79 -0.20
C VAL A 542 -3.54 2.77 -1.69
N THR A 543 -3.99 1.72 -2.38
CA THR A 543 -3.81 1.48 -3.82
C THR A 543 -5.15 1.66 -4.55
N PRO A 544 -5.21 1.61 -5.91
CA PRO A 544 -6.50 1.66 -6.62
C PRO A 544 -7.54 0.60 -6.17
N LEU A 545 -7.08 -0.50 -5.54
CA LEU A 545 -7.88 -1.64 -5.08
C LEU A 545 -8.20 -1.61 -3.58
N THR A 546 -7.51 -0.80 -2.78
CA THR A 546 -7.76 -0.62 -1.33
C THR A 546 -8.27 0.80 -1.03
N SER A 547 -8.81 0.99 0.17
CA SER A 547 -9.28 2.28 0.67
C SER A 547 -9.20 2.27 2.18
N MET A 548 -8.77 3.39 2.75
CA MET A 548 -8.76 3.58 4.19
C MET A 548 -10.16 4.03 4.66
N VAL A 549 -10.58 3.57 5.83
CA VAL A 549 -11.83 4.00 6.47
C VAL A 549 -11.59 4.27 7.96
N ILE A 550 -12.20 5.33 8.48
CA ILE A 550 -12.28 5.62 9.91
C ILE A 550 -13.74 5.67 10.32
N VAL A 551 -14.05 5.00 11.44
CA VAL A 551 -15.39 4.98 12.03
C VAL A 551 -15.23 5.14 13.54
N LYS A 552 -15.89 6.15 14.14
CA LYS A 552 -15.95 6.28 15.60
C LYS A 552 -16.69 5.05 16.19
N PRO A 553 -16.12 4.33 17.17
CA PRO A 553 -16.83 3.26 17.89
C PRO A 553 -18.08 3.80 18.58
N ASP A 554 -19.15 2.99 18.70
CA ASP A 554 -20.36 3.39 19.42
C ASP A 554 -20.03 3.66 20.91
N GLU A 555 -20.22 4.89 21.40
CA GLU A 555 -20.34 5.16 22.83
C GLU A 555 -21.73 4.69 23.31
N PRO A 556 -21.82 3.96 24.44
CA PRO A 556 -23.10 3.55 25.01
C PRO A 556 -23.81 4.77 25.60
N THR A 557 -24.71 5.40 24.84
CA THR A 557 -25.56 6.48 25.36
C THR A 557 -26.53 5.93 26.40
N VAL A 558 -26.27 6.25 27.66
CA VAL A 558 -27.23 6.10 28.77
C VAL A 558 -28.23 7.24 28.66
N ASN A 559 -29.44 6.96 28.18
CA ASN A 559 -30.57 7.85 28.40
C ASN A 559 -31.35 7.35 29.63
N SER A 560 -31.29 8.16 30.68
CA SER A 560 -32.15 8.13 31.85
C SER A 560 -33.55 8.61 31.50
N GLY A 561 -34.57 7.78 31.77
CA GLY A 561 -35.98 8.14 31.61
C GLY A 561 -36.92 6.95 31.79
N GLU A 562 -37.36 6.77 33.04
CA GLU A 562 -38.61 6.14 33.52
C GLU A 562 -38.95 4.67 33.24
N LEU A 563 -38.86 3.92 34.35
CA LEU A 563 -39.56 2.71 34.77
C LEU A 563 -40.88 2.40 34.05
N LEU A 564 -40.93 1.24 33.40
CA LEU A 564 -42.08 0.34 33.49
C LEU A 564 -41.56 -1.07 33.75
N ASP A 565 -41.82 -1.55 34.97
CA ASP A 565 -41.77 -2.94 35.36
C ASP A 565 -42.56 -3.79 34.37
N LYS A 566 -41.85 -4.63 33.61
CA LYS A 566 -42.33 -5.96 33.27
C LYS A 566 -41.18 -6.92 33.41
N GLU A 567 -41.27 -7.74 34.45
CA GLU A 567 -40.47 -8.93 34.68
C GLU A 567 -40.23 -9.67 33.35
N ALA A 568 -38.96 -9.73 32.93
CA ALA A 568 -38.55 -10.67 31.90
C ALA A 568 -38.64 -12.09 32.50
N PRO A 569 -39.11 -13.09 31.73
CA PRO A 569 -39.31 -14.44 32.25
C PRO A 569 -38.00 -14.99 32.80
N ARG A 570 -38.07 -15.66 33.96
CA ARG A 570 -37.06 -16.63 34.39
C ARG A 570 -36.94 -17.71 33.32
N ASP A 571 -36.04 -17.50 32.37
CA ASP A 571 -35.66 -18.56 31.43
C ASP A 571 -35.01 -19.68 32.24
N GLN A 572 -35.63 -20.85 32.16
CA GLN A 572 -35.14 -22.10 32.72
C GLN A 572 -33.66 -22.30 32.32
N PRO A 573 -32.84 -22.97 33.15
CA PRO A 573 -31.46 -23.24 32.79
C PRO A 573 -31.45 -24.15 31.56
N SER A 574 -31.25 -23.56 30.39
CA SER A 574 -30.91 -24.27 29.17
C SER A 574 -29.75 -25.21 29.51
N ARG A 575 -30.00 -26.53 29.46
CA ARG A 575 -28.95 -27.54 29.64
C ARG A 575 -27.93 -27.54 28.49
N SER A 576 -28.22 -26.82 27.40
CA SER A 576 -27.39 -26.70 26.20
C SER A 576 -26.73 -25.32 26.12
N VAL A 577 -25.41 -25.30 25.95
CA VAL A 577 -24.59 -24.09 25.83
C VAL A 577 -24.37 -23.71 24.35
N ASP A 578 -24.35 -22.41 24.02
CA ASP A 578 -24.11 -21.90 22.66
C ASP A 578 -22.66 -22.18 22.15
N ASN A 579 -22.44 -22.25 20.83
CA ASN A 579 -21.31 -22.96 20.22
C ASN A 579 -20.08 -22.11 19.74
N ASP A 580 -19.93 -20.82 20.10
CA ASP A 580 -19.15 -19.90 19.24
C ASP A 580 -18.16 -18.93 19.96
N PRO A 581 -16.81 -18.95 19.79
CA PRO A 581 -15.86 -20.06 19.87
C PRO A 581 -15.35 -20.17 21.32
N HIS A 582 -15.67 -21.21 22.07
CA HIS A 582 -15.46 -21.06 23.51
C HIS A 582 -14.99 -22.36 24.17
N PHE A 583 -13.70 -22.64 23.94
CA PHE A 583 -12.83 -23.63 24.58
C PHE A 583 -13.48 -24.74 25.42
N ILE A 584 -13.29 -25.97 24.97
CA ILE A 584 -13.48 -27.18 25.77
C ILE A 584 -12.10 -27.64 26.18
N VAL A 585 -11.78 -27.59 27.47
CA VAL A 585 -10.49 -28.01 28.01
C VAL A 585 -10.67 -29.18 28.96
N ARG A 586 -9.81 -30.20 28.82
CA ARG A 586 -9.71 -31.30 29.79
C ARG A 586 -8.70 -30.90 30.85
N VAL A 587 -9.00 -31.22 32.09
CA VAL A 587 -8.17 -30.95 33.26
C VAL A 587 -8.16 -32.21 34.10
N ASP A 588 -6.97 -32.68 34.45
CA ASP A 588 -6.82 -33.92 35.20
C ASP A 588 -7.45 -33.80 36.59
N GLY A 589 -8.13 -34.85 37.06
CA GLY A 589 -8.85 -34.84 38.35
C GLY A 589 -10.30 -34.36 38.27
N LEU A 590 -10.75 -33.77 37.15
CA LEU A 590 -12.16 -33.48 36.90
C LEU A 590 -12.82 -34.56 36.04
N LYS A 591 -13.96 -35.09 36.51
CA LYS A 591 -14.74 -36.09 35.75
C LYS A 591 -15.33 -35.54 34.43
N ASN A 592 -15.69 -34.25 34.41
CA ASN A 592 -16.25 -33.58 33.24
C ASN A 592 -15.27 -32.52 32.73
N SER A 593 -15.26 -32.26 31.42
CA SER A 593 -14.44 -31.18 30.82
C SER A 593 -14.87 -29.80 31.34
N VAL A 594 -14.04 -28.77 31.14
CA VAL A 594 -14.40 -27.38 31.46
C VAL A 594 -14.69 -26.64 30.16
N CYS A 595 -15.86 -26.00 30.08
CA CYS A 595 -16.28 -25.18 28.95
C CYS A 595 -16.29 -23.71 29.37
N TYR A 596 -15.64 -22.84 28.61
CA TYR A 596 -15.66 -21.41 28.94
C TYR A 596 -15.50 -20.51 27.72
N ASP A 597 -16.10 -19.33 27.84
CA ASP A 597 -16.13 -18.33 26.79
C ASP A 597 -15.02 -17.29 26.94
N ILE A 598 -14.54 -16.75 25.81
CA ILE A 598 -13.73 -15.53 25.73
C ILE A 598 -14.29 -14.69 24.58
N ASN A 599 -15.05 -13.66 24.91
CA ASN A 599 -15.61 -12.75 23.94
C ASN A 599 -14.56 -11.74 23.48
N GLY A 600 -14.05 -11.89 22.25
CA GLY A 600 -13.15 -10.95 21.59
C GLY A 600 -13.87 -10.08 20.55
N VAL A 601 -13.29 -8.93 20.20
CA VAL A 601 -13.79 -8.13 19.07
C VAL A 601 -13.31 -8.79 17.77
N PRO A 602 -14.13 -8.86 16.70
CA PRO A 602 -13.63 -9.32 15.40
C PRO A 602 -12.37 -8.55 14.99
N GLY A 603 -11.29 -9.27 14.69
CA GLY A 603 -9.96 -8.70 14.46
C GLY A 603 -8.95 -8.98 15.57
N THR A 604 -9.39 -9.17 16.83
CA THR A 604 -8.53 -9.51 17.96
C THR A 604 -7.78 -10.83 17.70
N ILE A 605 -6.48 -10.87 17.95
CA ILE A 605 -5.66 -12.09 17.87
C ILE A 605 -5.33 -12.55 19.29
N PHE A 606 -5.82 -13.73 19.66
CA PHE A 606 -5.52 -14.34 20.94
C PHE A 606 -4.43 -15.39 20.82
N GLN A 607 -3.53 -15.43 21.79
CA GLN A 607 -2.59 -16.52 22.00
C GLN A 607 -3.32 -17.71 22.64
N LEU A 608 -3.57 -18.75 21.83
CA LEU A 608 -4.27 -19.96 22.26
C LEU A 608 -3.33 -20.88 23.04
N LEU A 609 -2.09 -21.01 22.57
CA LEU A 609 -1.06 -21.85 23.16
C LEU A 609 0.32 -21.23 22.96
N GLN A 610 1.19 -21.32 23.96
CA GLN A 610 2.60 -20.94 23.86
C GLN A 610 3.45 -21.89 24.70
N ASP A 611 4.32 -22.65 24.04
CA ASP A 611 5.36 -23.44 24.67
C ASP A 611 6.72 -22.84 24.30
N ARG A 612 7.31 -22.10 25.23
CA ARG A 612 8.59 -21.42 24.99
C ARG A 612 9.76 -22.39 24.93
N LYS A 613 9.70 -23.50 25.68
CA LYS A 613 10.79 -24.48 25.73
C LYS A 613 10.96 -25.16 24.38
N ASN A 614 9.85 -25.49 23.73
CA ASN A 614 9.83 -26.16 22.44
C ASN A 614 9.67 -25.21 21.24
N GLY A 615 9.62 -23.88 21.47
CA GLY A 615 9.54 -22.88 20.41
C GLY A 615 8.19 -22.81 19.67
N ILE A 616 7.12 -23.33 20.27
CA ILE A 616 5.78 -23.49 19.66
C ILE A 616 4.85 -22.36 20.12
N ALA A 617 4.15 -21.71 19.20
CA ALA A 617 3.07 -20.78 19.49
C ALA A 617 1.87 -21.05 18.57
N VAL A 618 0.65 -20.94 19.11
CA VAL A 618 -0.59 -21.02 18.33
C VAL A 618 -1.42 -19.77 18.62
N ASN A 619 -1.74 -19.02 17.58
CA ASN A 619 -2.51 -17.79 17.68
C ASN A 619 -3.81 -17.89 16.85
N GLY A 620 -4.89 -17.30 17.37
CA GLY A 620 -6.23 -17.36 16.77
C GLY A 620 -6.81 -15.96 16.58
N LYS A 621 -7.08 -15.56 15.33
CA LYS A 621 -7.77 -14.29 15.02
C LYS A 621 -9.27 -14.48 15.06
N ILE A 622 -9.95 -13.62 15.82
CA ILE A 622 -11.39 -13.63 15.98
C ILE A 622 -12.09 -13.04 14.74
N THR A 623 -13.15 -13.71 14.30
CA THR A 623 -14.13 -13.23 13.31
C THR A 623 -15.52 -13.26 13.94
N GLY A 624 -16.50 -12.59 13.33
CA GLY A 624 -17.87 -12.55 13.86
C GLY A 624 -18.69 -11.46 13.18
N LYS A 625 -20.01 -11.52 13.36
CA LYS A 625 -20.94 -10.47 12.89
C LYS A 625 -21.38 -9.59 14.07
N PRO A 626 -21.70 -8.31 13.84
CA PRO A 626 -22.26 -7.45 14.88
C PRO A 626 -23.55 -8.04 15.44
N PRO A 627 -23.80 -7.96 16.76
CA PRO A 627 -25.00 -8.52 17.36
C PRO A 627 -26.27 -7.84 16.82
N THR A 628 -27.36 -8.61 16.68
CA THR A 628 -28.72 -8.07 16.54
C THR A 628 -29.21 -7.53 17.89
N ARG A 629 -30.09 -6.51 17.90
CA ARG A 629 -30.58 -5.84 19.12
C ARG A 629 -30.94 -6.86 20.22
N GLY A 630 -30.30 -6.74 21.39
CA GLY A 630 -30.55 -7.60 22.56
C GLY A 630 -29.83 -8.94 22.58
N GLN A 631 -29.05 -9.31 21.56
CA GLN A 631 -28.30 -10.57 21.51
C GLN A 631 -26.80 -10.38 21.79
N ARG A 632 -26.16 -11.37 22.41
CA ARG A 632 -24.70 -11.38 22.59
C ARG A 632 -23.98 -11.61 21.24
N PRO A 633 -22.83 -10.97 20.99
CA PRO A 633 -22.07 -11.18 19.76
C PRO A 633 -21.54 -12.62 19.69
N ARG A 634 -21.81 -13.31 18.58
CA ARG A 634 -21.21 -14.61 18.28
C ARG A 634 -19.88 -14.39 17.58
N THR A 635 -18.81 -14.83 18.25
CA THR A 635 -17.44 -14.71 17.75
C THR A 635 -16.97 -16.07 17.27
N TYR A 636 -15.93 -16.16 16.46
CA TYR A 636 -15.39 -17.43 15.97
C TYR A 636 -13.89 -17.31 15.71
N LEU A 637 -13.14 -18.42 15.67
CA LEU A 637 -11.76 -18.39 15.15
C LEU A 637 -11.82 -18.33 13.62
N GLY A 638 -11.48 -17.19 13.04
CA GLY A 638 -11.47 -16.98 11.58
C GLY A 638 -10.13 -17.30 10.93
N VAL A 639 -9.03 -17.21 11.69
CA VAL A 639 -7.68 -17.57 11.26
C VAL A 639 -6.98 -18.25 12.43
N VAL A 640 -6.28 -19.36 12.18
CA VAL A 640 -5.43 -20.02 13.17
C VAL A 640 -4.03 -20.10 12.60
N SER A 641 -3.03 -19.62 13.34
CA SER A 641 -1.63 -19.80 13.00
C SER A 641 -0.94 -20.75 13.97
N VAL A 642 -0.04 -21.58 13.44
CA VAL A 642 0.87 -22.44 14.20
C VAL A 642 2.29 -22.04 13.82
N VAL A 643 3.06 -21.63 14.82
CA VAL A 643 4.44 -21.16 14.67
C VAL A 643 5.35 -22.12 15.42
N VAL A 644 6.33 -22.69 14.73
CA VAL A 644 7.32 -23.62 15.31
C VAL A 644 8.68 -23.20 14.78
N ASP A 645 9.56 -22.73 15.65
CA ASP A 645 10.85 -22.14 15.25
C ASP A 645 10.69 -21.09 14.12
N ALA A 646 11.26 -21.30 12.94
CA ALA A 646 11.10 -20.41 11.78
C ALA A 646 9.88 -20.73 10.90
N HIS A 647 9.19 -21.84 11.16
CA HIS A 647 8.09 -22.34 10.34
C HIS A 647 6.77 -21.68 10.77
N VAL A 648 6.03 -21.16 9.80
CA VAL A 648 4.74 -20.50 10.03
C VAL A 648 3.67 -21.14 9.14
N LEU A 649 2.71 -21.79 9.78
CA LEU A 649 1.46 -22.23 9.16
C LEU A 649 0.36 -21.24 9.52
N VAL A 650 -0.40 -20.76 8.53
CA VAL A 650 -1.61 -19.96 8.73
C VAL A 650 -2.77 -20.61 8.01
N VAL A 651 -3.84 -20.92 8.73
CA VAL A 651 -5.02 -21.61 8.22
C VAL A 651 -6.21 -20.67 8.24
N THR A 652 -6.95 -20.62 7.14
CA THR A 652 -8.24 -19.93 6.99
C THR A 652 -9.32 -20.93 6.55
N PRO A 653 -10.62 -20.59 6.63
CA PRO A 653 -11.67 -21.42 6.05
C PRO A 653 -11.59 -21.60 4.52
N TYR A 654 -10.66 -20.95 3.82
CA TYR A 654 -10.61 -20.94 2.35
C TYR A 654 -9.30 -21.49 1.77
N ASN A 655 -8.20 -21.40 2.52
CA ASN A 655 -6.88 -21.91 2.17
C ASN A 655 -6.02 -22.07 3.43
N PHE A 656 -4.83 -22.64 3.28
CA PHE A 656 -3.78 -22.52 4.29
C PHE A 656 -2.45 -22.17 3.63
N THR A 657 -1.60 -21.43 4.32
CA THR A 657 -0.27 -21.03 3.85
C THR A 657 0.79 -21.59 4.76
N TYR A 658 1.81 -22.23 4.20
CA TYR A 658 2.97 -22.73 4.93
C TYR A 658 4.23 -22.13 4.30
N ASN A 659 5.05 -21.43 5.10
CA ASN A 659 6.29 -20.77 4.66
C ASN A 659 6.14 -20.00 3.32
N SER A 660 5.11 -19.16 3.23
CA SER A 660 4.78 -18.32 2.06
C SER A 660 4.24 -19.04 0.82
N ARG A 661 4.01 -20.35 0.87
CA ARG A 661 3.30 -21.11 -0.18
C ARG A 661 1.84 -21.31 0.20
N THR A 662 0.93 -21.09 -0.74
CA THR A 662 -0.51 -21.22 -0.51
C THR A 662 -1.04 -22.55 -1.02
N TYR A 663 -1.80 -23.23 -0.17
CA TYR A 663 -2.42 -24.51 -0.43
C TYR A 663 -3.94 -24.39 -0.32
N SER A 664 -4.64 -25.02 -1.25
CA SER A 664 -6.10 -25.08 -1.25
C SER A 664 -6.59 -26.27 -0.44
N TRP A 665 -7.73 -26.11 0.25
CA TRP A 665 -8.44 -27.23 0.89
C TRP A 665 -8.90 -28.31 -0.10
N LYS A 666 -8.76 -28.11 -1.43
CA LYS A 666 -9.09 -29.11 -2.44
C LYS A 666 -8.01 -30.18 -2.62
N ASN A 667 -6.76 -29.92 -2.22
CA ASN A 667 -5.61 -30.77 -2.51
C ASN A 667 -5.30 -31.65 -1.30
N SER A 668 -5.73 -32.92 -1.31
CA SER A 668 -5.32 -33.88 -0.27
C SER A 668 -3.82 -34.20 -0.41
N GLY A 669 -3.09 -34.27 0.70
CA GLY A 669 -1.66 -34.54 0.69
C GLY A 669 -0.99 -34.26 2.03
N SER A 670 0.29 -34.62 2.12
CA SER A 670 1.15 -34.35 3.26
C SER A 670 2.33 -33.47 2.85
N ILE A 671 2.64 -32.46 3.66
CA ILE A 671 3.88 -31.70 3.60
C ILE A 671 4.74 -32.23 4.74
N ASP A 672 5.95 -32.67 4.42
CA ASP A 672 6.95 -33.09 5.40
C ASP A 672 8.13 -32.12 5.32
N ASP A 673 8.36 -31.38 6.40
CA ASP A 673 9.39 -30.35 6.48
C ASP A 673 10.03 -30.41 7.88
N THR A 674 11.26 -30.90 7.91
CA THR A 674 12.15 -31.14 9.06
C THR A 674 11.47 -31.01 10.44
N GLY A 675 10.86 -32.11 10.92
CA GLY A 675 10.27 -32.18 12.25
C GLY A 675 8.85 -31.62 12.36
N ILE A 676 8.24 -31.19 11.25
CA ILE A 676 6.84 -30.80 11.13
C ILE A 676 6.20 -31.52 9.93
N VAL A 677 5.12 -32.23 10.19
CA VAL A 677 4.31 -32.90 9.17
C VAL A 677 2.93 -32.26 9.14
N ILE A 678 2.52 -31.73 7.98
CA ILE A 678 1.20 -31.12 7.79
C ILE A 678 0.38 -32.01 6.86
N ARG A 679 -0.73 -32.56 7.34
CA ARG A 679 -1.64 -33.41 6.55
C ARG A 679 -2.98 -32.70 6.32
N LEU A 680 -3.42 -32.69 5.08
CA LEU A 680 -4.79 -32.30 4.75
C LEU A 680 -5.65 -33.54 4.53
N GLU A 681 -6.67 -33.72 5.36
CA GLU A 681 -7.60 -34.85 5.23
C GLU A 681 -9.02 -34.39 4.85
N ASN A 682 -9.52 -34.98 3.75
CA ASN A 682 -10.91 -34.93 3.32
C ASN A 682 -11.52 -33.51 3.25
N LYS A 683 -10.70 -32.50 2.95
CA LYS A 683 -11.09 -31.07 2.90
C LYS A 683 -11.71 -30.56 4.22
N LYS A 684 -11.56 -31.32 5.30
CA LYS A 684 -12.27 -31.15 6.58
C LYS A 684 -11.36 -30.57 7.65
N TYR A 685 -10.12 -31.04 7.79
CA TYR A 685 -9.14 -30.48 8.72
C TYR A 685 -7.73 -30.52 8.17
N VAL A 686 -6.90 -29.64 8.72
CA VAL A 686 -5.45 -29.67 8.61
C VAL A 686 -4.91 -30.22 9.93
N GLU A 687 -4.09 -31.25 9.86
CA GLU A 687 -3.37 -31.82 10.99
C GLU A 687 -1.90 -31.42 10.92
N VAL A 688 -1.31 -31.05 12.05
CA VAL A 688 0.07 -30.58 12.17
C VAL A 688 0.74 -31.40 13.26
N THR A 689 1.65 -32.28 12.87
CA THR A 689 2.44 -33.12 13.79
C THR A 689 3.84 -32.55 13.91
N ILE A 690 4.28 -32.28 15.13
CA ILE A 690 5.60 -31.72 15.46
C ILE A 690 6.36 -32.79 16.24
N LYS A 691 7.55 -33.19 15.76
CA LYS A 691 8.47 -34.14 16.43
C LYS A 691 7.82 -35.44 16.94
N GLU A 692 6.81 -35.95 16.21
CA GLU A 692 6.08 -37.21 16.46
C GLU A 692 5.25 -37.31 17.76
N ASN A 693 5.26 -36.31 18.63
CA ASN A 693 4.61 -36.36 19.95
C ASN A 693 3.73 -35.14 20.27
N THR A 694 3.57 -34.22 19.32
CA THR A 694 2.65 -33.09 19.44
C THR A 694 1.85 -32.96 18.17
N THR A 695 0.54 -33.17 18.23
CA THR A 695 -0.35 -33.09 17.07
C THR A 695 -1.48 -32.10 17.32
N PHE A 696 -1.57 -31.10 16.45
CA PHE A 696 -2.67 -30.14 16.42
C PHE A 696 -3.59 -30.41 15.25
N ARG A 697 -4.90 -30.26 15.46
CA ARG A 697 -5.91 -30.40 14.42
C ARG A 697 -6.71 -29.11 14.29
N ILE A 698 -6.70 -28.54 13.09
CA ILE A 698 -7.44 -27.33 12.71
C ILE A 698 -8.60 -27.72 11.81
N LEU A 699 -9.80 -27.71 12.38
CA LEU A 699 -11.02 -28.17 11.75
C LEU A 699 -11.73 -27.04 11.02
N ARG A 700 -12.20 -27.28 9.80
CA ARG A 700 -12.92 -26.32 8.98
C ARG A 700 -14.42 -26.44 9.14
N HIS A 701 -15.09 -25.34 9.43
CA HIS A 701 -16.55 -25.24 9.47
C HIS A 701 -17.05 -24.26 8.40
N LEU A 702 -17.76 -24.81 7.42
CA LEU A 702 -18.45 -24.02 6.39
C LEU A 702 -19.93 -23.91 6.73
N VAL A 703 -20.45 -22.70 6.79
CA VAL A 703 -21.86 -22.44 7.02
C VAL A 703 -22.64 -22.71 5.73
N ARG A 704 -23.49 -23.74 5.74
CA ARG A 704 -24.40 -24.02 4.62
C ARG A 704 -25.78 -23.40 4.87
N GLY A 705 -26.36 -22.78 3.85
CA GLY A 705 -27.72 -22.22 3.86
C GLY A 705 -27.81 -20.73 4.23
N ASN A 706 -29.01 -20.16 4.11
CA ASN A 706 -29.28 -18.72 4.23
C ASN A 706 -29.35 -18.22 5.68
N ASN A 707 -28.43 -18.68 6.54
CA ASN A 707 -28.45 -18.38 7.97
C ASN A 707 -27.66 -17.08 8.23
N ARG A 708 -28.37 -15.95 8.29
CA ARG A 708 -27.81 -14.59 8.25
C ARG A 708 -26.83 -14.27 9.39
N ASN A 709 -26.81 -15.05 10.48
CA ASN A 709 -26.07 -14.76 11.71
C ASN A 709 -24.83 -15.64 11.96
N ARG A 710 -24.46 -16.56 11.05
CA ARG A 710 -23.23 -17.38 11.18
C ARG A 710 -22.19 -17.03 10.10
N VAL A 711 -20.91 -17.28 10.38
CA VAL A 711 -19.78 -17.07 9.46
C VAL A 711 -18.97 -18.36 9.35
N ASP A 712 -18.22 -18.55 8.25
CA ASP A 712 -17.27 -19.65 8.16
C ASP A 712 -16.16 -19.48 9.22
N PHE A 713 -15.74 -20.58 9.83
CA PHE A 713 -14.79 -20.53 10.94
C PHE A 713 -13.97 -21.80 11.07
N LEU A 714 -13.02 -21.77 12.00
CA LEU A 714 -12.12 -22.85 12.33
C LEU A 714 -12.32 -23.32 13.78
N GLY A 715 -12.15 -24.61 14.00
CA GLY A 715 -11.92 -25.20 15.32
C GLY A 715 -10.44 -25.51 15.49
N PHE A 716 -9.90 -25.34 16.70
CA PHE A 716 -8.53 -25.73 17.03
C PHE A 716 -8.57 -26.77 18.15
N TYR A 717 -7.91 -27.90 17.93
CA TYR A 717 -7.86 -29.03 18.86
C TYR A 717 -6.42 -29.47 19.07
N ILE A 718 -6.08 -29.76 20.32
CA ILE A 718 -4.82 -30.42 20.67
C ILE A 718 -5.15 -31.92 20.68
N HIS A 719 -4.74 -32.62 19.61
CA HIS A 719 -5.02 -34.04 19.43
C HIS A 719 -4.04 -34.89 20.25
N ASP A 720 -2.75 -34.52 20.23
CA ASP A 720 -1.71 -35.03 21.12
C ASP A 720 -0.88 -33.85 21.62
N GLY A 721 -0.74 -33.73 22.94
CA GLY A 721 0.04 -32.68 23.59
C GLY A 721 1.19 -33.22 24.43
N SER A 722 1.51 -34.51 24.33
CA SER A 722 2.49 -35.18 25.20
C SER A 722 3.91 -34.63 25.04
N GLY A 723 4.25 -34.09 23.86
CA GLY A 723 5.51 -33.40 23.58
C GLY A 723 5.60 -31.95 24.07
N LEU A 724 4.49 -31.37 24.53
CA LEU A 724 4.47 -30.01 25.07
C LEU A 724 5.09 -29.97 26.47
N SER A 725 5.78 -28.88 26.78
CA SER A 725 6.46 -28.73 28.07
C SER A 725 5.48 -28.34 29.18
N GLU A 726 5.85 -28.65 30.42
CA GLU A 726 5.10 -28.24 31.63
C GLU A 726 4.93 -26.71 31.77
N TRP A 727 5.67 -25.93 30.99
CA TRP A 727 5.62 -24.47 30.93
C TRP A 727 4.65 -23.93 29.87
N THR A 728 3.93 -24.81 29.19
CA THR A 728 2.97 -24.43 28.16
C THR A 728 1.87 -23.54 28.74
N HIS A 729 1.66 -22.40 28.11
CA HIS A 729 0.70 -21.38 28.53
C HIS A 729 -0.22 -20.97 27.38
N GLY A 730 -1.01 -19.90 27.56
CA GLY A 730 -2.02 -19.43 26.60
C GLY A 730 -3.44 -19.71 27.10
N LEU A 731 -4.45 -19.27 26.35
CA LEU A 731 -5.85 -19.47 26.73
C LEU A 731 -6.17 -20.95 26.96
N ILE A 732 -5.71 -21.84 26.07
CA ILE A 732 -5.93 -23.29 26.18
C ILE A 732 -4.74 -23.97 26.86
N GLY A 733 -3.53 -23.62 26.46
CA GLY A 733 -2.31 -24.35 26.85
C GLY A 733 -2.07 -24.40 28.36
N GLN A 734 -2.56 -23.40 29.11
CA GLN A 734 -2.39 -23.33 30.57
C GLN A 734 -3.05 -24.48 31.35
N PHE A 735 -3.93 -25.26 30.73
CA PHE A 735 -4.68 -26.34 31.36
C PHE A 735 -4.06 -27.74 31.15
N LEU A 736 -3.08 -27.88 30.24
CA LEU A 736 -2.52 -29.18 29.84
C LEU A 736 -1.81 -29.94 30.98
N HIS A 737 -1.25 -29.22 31.95
CA HIS A 737 -0.55 -29.79 33.12
C HIS A 737 -1.14 -29.28 34.44
N GLN A 738 -2.43 -28.94 34.45
CA GLN A 738 -3.16 -28.56 35.65
C GLN A 738 -3.99 -29.74 36.16
N GLN A 739 -4.05 -29.85 37.48
CA GLN A 739 -5.00 -30.70 38.18
C GLN A 739 -6.16 -29.85 38.68
N GLY A 740 -7.34 -30.46 38.75
CA GLY A 740 -8.54 -29.82 39.23
C GLY A 740 -9.40 -30.77 40.05
N GLY A 741 -10.26 -30.18 40.87
CA GLY A 741 -11.19 -30.90 41.73
C GLY A 741 -12.47 -30.11 41.95
N VAL A 742 -13.54 -30.82 42.31
CA VAL A 742 -14.80 -30.19 42.75
C VAL A 742 -14.69 -29.91 44.25
N VAL A 743 -14.95 -28.67 44.65
CA VAL A 743 -14.98 -28.24 46.05
C VAL A 743 -16.44 -27.98 46.42
N ASP A 744 -16.98 -28.80 47.33
CA ASP A 744 -18.36 -28.64 47.79
C ASP A 744 -18.48 -27.41 48.70
N GLY A 745 -19.41 -26.51 48.38
CA GLY A 745 -19.76 -25.40 49.26
C GLY A 745 -20.50 -25.94 50.47
N GLY A 746 -19.95 -25.75 51.67
CA GLY A 746 -20.61 -26.14 52.92
C GLY A 746 -22.07 -25.67 52.98
N ARG A 747 -22.93 -26.49 53.60
CA ARG A 747 -24.38 -26.27 53.77
C ARG A 747 -24.67 -24.81 54.15
N GLY A 748 -25.21 -24.04 53.21
CA GLY A 748 -25.62 -22.65 53.43
C GLY A 748 -25.44 -21.68 52.25
N SER A 749 -24.78 -22.08 51.15
CA SER A 749 -24.64 -21.21 49.97
C SER A 749 -25.66 -21.53 48.88
N GLU A 750 -26.49 -20.56 48.50
CA GLU A 750 -27.40 -20.63 47.33
C GLU A 750 -26.67 -20.57 45.97
N SER A 751 -25.33 -20.66 45.93
CA SER A 751 -24.55 -20.48 44.70
C SER A 751 -23.65 -21.69 44.35
N GLY A 752 -24.09 -22.52 43.40
CA GLY A 752 -23.26 -23.25 42.42
C GLY A 752 -22.17 -24.23 42.90
N THR A 753 -21.77 -25.15 42.02
CA THR A 753 -20.60 -26.02 42.25
C THR A 753 -19.31 -25.22 42.02
N ARG A 754 -18.30 -25.34 42.89
CA ARG A 754 -17.00 -24.67 42.70
C ARG A 754 -15.95 -25.66 42.20
N LEU A 755 -15.16 -25.22 41.23
CA LEU A 755 -13.98 -25.95 40.77
C LEU A 755 -12.74 -25.30 41.34
N ALA A 756 -11.81 -26.12 41.85
CA ALA A 756 -10.46 -25.72 42.21
C ALA A 756 -9.47 -26.21 41.17
N PHE A 757 -8.45 -25.39 40.86
CA PHE A 757 -7.36 -25.71 39.94
C PHE A 757 -6.02 -25.48 40.63
N PHE A 758 -5.12 -26.45 40.51
CA PHE A 758 -3.79 -26.46 41.10
C PHE A 758 -2.78 -27.09 40.14
N GLY A 759 -1.52 -26.68 40.24
CA GLY A 759 -0.45 -27.19 39.38
C GLY A 759 0.92 -26.65 39.78
N PRO A 760 2.01 -27.25 39.28
CA PRO A 760 3.38 -27.02 39.77
C PRO A 760 3.83 -25.54 39.72
N HIS A 761 3.23 -24.74 38.81
CA HIS A 761 3.55 -23.32 38.63
C HIS A 761 2.32 -22.39 38.59
N SER A 762 1.19 -22.84 39.14
CA SER A 762 -0.10 -22.14 39.13
C SER A 762 -0.57 -21.80 40.54
N ALA A 763 -0.95 -20.54 40.78
CA ALA A 763 -1.65 -20.17 42.02
C ALA A 763 -2.98 -20.96 42.12
N HIS A 764 -3.35 -21.36 43.33
CA HIS A 764 -4.62 -22.01 43.61
C HIS A 764 -5.77 -21.10 43.18
N ARG A 765 -6.56 -21.53 42.19
CA ARG A 765 -7.71 -20.77 41.67
C ARG A 765 -8.99 -21.53 41.93
N THR A 766 -10.03 -20.82 42.35
CA THR A 766 -11.38 -21.37 42.46
C THR A 766 -12.35 -20.55 41.63
N VAL A 767 -13.30 -21.22 40.96
CA VAL A 767 -14.29 -20.58 40.10
C VAL A 767 -15.64 -21.29 40.21
N ASP A 768 -16.71 -20.51 40.20
CA ASP A 768 -18.07 -21.04 40.15
C ASP A 768 -18.35 -21.63 38.77
N ALA A 769 -18.92 -22.83 38.74
CA ALA A 769 -19.29 -23.52 37.53
C ALA A 769 -20.64 -24.21 37.68
N HIS A 770 -21.30 -24.45 36.55
CA HIS A 770 -22.54 -25.20 36.49
C HIS A 770 -22.41 -26.33 35.49
N LEU A 771 -22.99 -27.49 35.81
CA LEU A 771 -22.95 -28.63 34.90
C LEU A 771 -23.92 -28.41 33.73
N GLY A 772 -23.41 -28.50 32.51
CA GLY A 772 -24.20 -28.45 31.28
C GLY A 772 -23.62 -29.39 30.23
N SER A 773 -24.12 -29.30 29.01
CA SER A 773 -23.53 -29.99 27.86
C SER A 773 -23.24 -29.04 26.72
N ARG A 774 -22.17 -29.33 25.98
CA ARG A 774 -21.75 -28.57 24.80
C ARG A 774 -21.45 -29.49 23.64
N ARG A 775 -21.77 -29.05 22.42
CA ARG A 775 -21.51 -29.87 21.25
C ARG A 775 -20.02 -29.83 20.89
N ASN A 776 -19.37 -30.98 20.83
CA ASN A 776 -18.06 -31.10 20.22
C ASN A 776 -18.23 -30.97 18.70
N MET A 777 -17.54 -30.02 18.09
CA MET A 777 -17.68 -29.76 16.66
C MET A 777 -16.85 -30.71 15.79
N GLU A 778 -15.93 -31.48 16.38
CA GLU A 778 -15.14 -32.51 15.71
C GLU A 778 -15.96 -33.74 15.29
N ASP A 779 -16.73 -34.27 16.24
CA ASP A 779 -17.52 -35.51 16.11
C ASP A 779 -19.04 -35.29 16.27
N LEU A 780 -19.47 -34.05 16.52
CA LEU A 780 -20.85 -33.63 16.74
C LEU A 780 -21.51 -34.20 18.01
N SER A 781 -20.75 -34.85 18.89
CA SER A 781 -21.21 -35.40 20.16
C SER A 781 -21.56 -34.30 21.18
N GLN A 782 -22.38 -34.62 22.18
CA GLN A 782 -22.63 -33.74 23.32
C GLN A 782 -21.65 -34.09 24.44
N VAL A 783 -20.76 -33.15 24.78
CA VAL A 783 -19.78 -33.28 25.85
C VAL A 783 -20.36 -32.69 27.13
N PRO A 784 -20.56 -33.49 28.20
CA PRO A 784 -20.89 -32.94 29.51
C PRO A 784 -19.69 -32.14 30.04
N CYS A 785 -19.92 -30.89 30.44
CA CYS A 785 -18.86 -30.02 30.93
C CYS A 785 -19.33 -29.05 32.00
N TRP A 786 -18.39 -28.66 32.85
CA TRP A 786 -18.52 -27.57 33.78
C TRP A 786 -18.39 -26.24 33.04
N HIS A 787 -19.48 -25.49 32.96
CA HIS A 787 -19.54 -24.23 32.25
C HIS A 787 -19.17 -23.07 33.17
N VAL A 788 -18.13 -22.32 32.78
CA VAL A 788 -17.65 -21.12 33.48
C VAL A 788 -18.04 -19.87 32.69
N ARG A 789 -18.83 -18.99 33.32
CA ARG A 789 -19.35 -17.75 32.72
C ARG A 789 -18.31 -16.60 32.77
N ASN A 790 -18.69 -15.44 32.24
CA ASN A 790 -17.98 -14.17 32.40
C ASN A 790 -16.55 -14.14 31.82
N ASN A 791 -16.38 -14.58 30.58
CA ASN A 791 -15.09 -14.53 29.87
C ASN A 791 -13.95 -15.28 30.59
N GLY A 792 -14.25 -16.44 31.20
CA GLY A 792 -13.27 -17.24 31.93
C GLY A 792 -12.70 -16.56 33.18
N ARG A 793 -13.36 -15.52 33.71
CA ARG A 793 -12.90 -14.78 34.89
C ARG A 793 -12.74 -15.73 36.08
N GLY A 794 -11.54 -15.75 36.68
CA GLY A 794 -11.19 -16.63 37.79
C GLY A 794 -10.72 -18.02 37.36
N LEU A 795 -11.01 -18.45 36.13
CA LEU A 795 -10.52 -19.70 35.55
C LEU A 795 -9.14 -19.51 34.89
N ILE A 796 -9.01 -18.52 33.99
CA ILE A 796 -7.74 -18.21 33.31
C ILE A 796 -6.82 -17.36 34.20
N LYS A 797 -5.51 -17.45 33.97
CA LYS A 797 -4.51 -16.63 34.67
C LYS A 797 -4.46 -15.21 34.09
N GLY A 798 -5.14 -14.27 34.74
CA GLY A 798 -5.18 -12.86 34.32
C GLY A 798 -6.50 -12.50 33.64
N LYS A 799 -6.46 -11.55 32.71
CA LYS A 799 -7.61 -11.12 31.90
C LYS A 799 -7.43 -11.58 30.46
N PRO A 800 -8.52 -11.76 29.68
CA PRO A 800 -8.42 -12.13 28.26
C PRO A 800 -7.49 -11.22 27.45
N GLN A 801 -7.44 -9.93 27.78
CA GLN A 801 -6.57 -8.93 27.14
C GLN A 801 -5.07 -9.27 27.29
N ASP A 802 -4.67 -9.96 28.36
CA ASP A 802 -3.28 -10.35 28.60
C ASP A 802 -2.79 -11.41 27.60
N TYR A 803 -3.72 -12.05 26.89
CA TYR A 803 -3.45 -13.04 25.85
C TYR A 803 -3.57 -12.47 24.44
N VAL A 804 -3.74 -11.15 24.28
CA VAL A 804 -3.82 -10.50 22.96
C VAL A 804 -2.42 -10.26 22.41
N VAL A 805 -2.21 -10.67 21.15
CA VAL A 805 -0.97 -10.44 20.41
C VAL A 805 -1.23 -9.56 19.20
N SER A 806 -0.22 -8.84 18.72
CA SER A 806 -0.38 -7.89 17.60
C SER A 806 -0.23 -8.55 16.23
N ARG A 807 0.42 -9.72 16.15
CA ARG A 807 0.66 -10.45 14.89
C ARG A 807 0.40 -11.95 15.03
N LEU A 808 0.02 -12.60 13.93
CA LEU A 808 -0.25 -14.04 13.87
C LEU A 808 1.02 -14.90 14.02
N ASP A 809 2.17 -14.39 13.61
CA ASP A 809 3.49 -15.04 13.71
C ASP A 809 4.22 -14.76 15.04
N GLN A 810 3.61 -13.97 15.93
CA GLN A 810 4.25 -13.55 17.17
C GLN A 810 4.43 -14.72 18.14
N LYS A 811 5.69 -14.94 18.55
CA LYS A 811 6.05 -15.68 19.78
C LYS A 811 6.20 -14.65 20.90
N SER A 812 5.43 -14.78 21.98
CA SER A 812 5.46 -13.76 23.04
C SER A 812 6.83 -13.70 23.73
N SER A 813 7.48 -12.53 23.69
CA SER A 813 8.57 -12.16 24.61
C SER A 813 8.01 -11.90 26.03
N SER A 814 8.85 -12.06 27.05
CA SER A 814 8.52 -12.18 28.47
C SER A 814 7.38 -11.28 29.00
N LEU A 815 6.48 -11.88 29.79
CA LEU A 815 5.44 -11.24 30.61
C LEU A 815 6.02 -10.51 31.84
N ARG A 816 7.21 -9.92 31.74
CA ARG A 816 7.81 -9.10 32.80
C ARG A 816 8.46 -7.89 32.15
N HIS A 817 7.85 -6.72 32.33
CA HIS A 817 8.41 -5.36 32.39
C HIS A 817 7.41 -4.29 31.86
N ILE A 818 6.13 -4.39 32.24
CA ILE A 818 5.22 -3.22 32.25
C ILE A 818 4.85 -2.97 33.70
N LYS A 819 5.80 -2.42 34.46
CA LYS A 819 5.65 -1.77 35.77
C LYS A 819 7.04 -1.30 36.18
N TYR A 820 7.48 -0.14 35.69
CA TYR A 820 8.50 0.78 36.24
C TYR A 820 8.90 1.77 35.14
N ALA A 821 8.05 2.78 34.88
CA ALA A 821 8.40 3.98 34.11
C ALA A 821 7.48 5.15 34.51
N ARG A 822 7.26 5.31 35.82
CA ARG A 822 6.67 6.51 36.43
C ARG A 822 7.41 6.76 37.73
N GLN A 823 8.57 7.38 37.61
CA GLN A 823 9.30 8.19 38.61
C GLN A 823 10.76 8.21 38.18
N LEU A 824 11.21 9.35 37.66
CA LEU A 824 12.56 9.94 37.77
C LEU A 824 12.74 10.94 36.63
N PHE A 825 12.20 12.15 36.81
CA PHE A 825 12.81 13.40 36.34
C PHE A 825 12.32 14.51 37.27
N VAL A 826 12.99 14.61 38.42
CA VAL A 826 13.04 15.79 39.28
C VAL A 826 14.53 16.06 39.49
N ARG A 827 14.98 17.26 39.07
CA ARG A 827 16.35 17.84 39.18
C ARG A 827 17.37 17.12 38.29
N ARG A 828 18.11 17.77 37.40
CA ARG A 828 18.66 19.13 37.32
C ARG A 828 18.61 19.62 35.88
#